data_AF-A0A932T2U6-F1
#
_entry.id   AF-A0A932T2U6-F1
#
_cell.length_a   1.000
_cell.length_b   1.000
_cell.length_c   1.000
_cell.angle_alpha   90.00
_cell.angle_beta   90.00
_cell.angle_gamma   90.00
#
_symmetry.space_group_name_H-M   'P 1'
#
loop_
_entity.id
_entity.type
_entity.pdbx_description
1 polymer ?
#
loop_
_entity_poly.entity_id
_entity_poly.type
_entity_poly.pdbx_seq_one_letter_code
_entity_poly.pdbx_strand_id
1 'polypeptide(L)'
;MKFSLAALGLVLLMSPLANGADDVVIADFESDSYGNWTVEGDAFGEAPARADKLDVRGYRGRRLVNSFGRGDPATGTLTSPPFTISRTHLAFLIGGGRHDGETGIELLVDGKSVRTATGADSGDLRWVSWDVREFHDRQARVRIFDRATGGWGHINVDQIVLSDQARSGPGAWRVEDYRRSPDYYREPFRPAFHFTPELNWMNDPNGLVFYRGEYHLFYQHNPHGNSWGHMSWGHAVSPDMLHWKHLPIALHDEYGVMAFSGSAVVDWKNSSGFGTAREHPLVTIFTGHSPGRQTQDLAFSNDRGRTWTRYLGNPVLDIGESEFRDPKVFWQEPTKRWIMPVSLAVQKRLRFYGSPDLKQWTLLSEFGPAGVKEKLNWECPDLFELPIAEEAGGTRWVLKADMGSGAVAGGSGGEYFIGTFDGQTFTPDALESQWVDFGRDFYAPVSWSDVPASDGRRLWIGWMNNWETCLNPTYPWRSAMSVPREVTLRRIQGRLRLCQNPVAELKMLRGELTKVRDMQLKNSATPAAVKGQQFEIVAEFEVGSAREFGVHVLTGAGQMTIVGYDTRASELFVDRGKSGIVDFHKSFAGRHAGPLTVENRRVRLHIVVDRSSVEVFGNQGETAITDLVFPDAGSDGVEFYAREGDARLISCDIWPLASVWTK
;
A
#
# COMPACT_ATOMS: atom_id res chain seq x y z
N MET A 1 -37.62 38.39 59.31
CA MET A 1 -36.27 37.85 59.04
C MET A 1 -36.19 37.51 57.56
N LYS A 2 -35.25 38.14 56.84
CA LYS A 2 -34.95 37.96 55.41
C LYS A 2 -33.92 36.84 55.25
N PHE A 3 -34.00 36.03 54.20
CA PHE A 3 -32.90 35.44 53.39
C PHE A 3 -33.59 34.83 52.15
N SER A 4 -33.66 35.48 50.99
CA SER A 4 -32.66 35.82 49.95
C SER A 4 -32.13 34.62 49.16
N LEU A 5 -32.52 34.60 47.87
CA LEU A 5 -31.93 33.84 46.77
C LEU A 5 -30.43 34.13 46.63
N ALA A 6 -29.66 33.11 46.22
CA ALA A 6 -28.44 33.28 45.43
C ALA A 6 -28.28 32.10 44.47
N ALA A 7 -28.45 32.39 43.18
CA ALA A 7 -28.05 31.53 42.07
C ALA A 7 -26.53 31.62 41.90
N LEU A 8 -25.84 30.49 41.84
CA LEU A 8 -24.45 30.43 41.39
C LEU A 8 -24.44 30.12 39.89
N GLY A 9 -24.18 31.15 39.08
CA GLY A 9 -23.77 30.98 37.70
C GLY A 9 -22.32 30.51 37.65
N LEU A 10 -22.08 29.30 37.12
CA LEU A 10 -20.75 28.82 36.79
C LEU A 10 -20.41 29.33 35.38
N VAL A 11 -19.72 30.47 35.31
CA VAL A 11 -19.05 30.92 34.09
C VAL A 11 -17.85 29.99 33.89
N LEU A 12 -17.99 28.99 33.02
CA LEU A 12 -16.83 28.33 32.43
C LEU A 12 -16.19 29.33 31.45
N LEU A 13 -15.11 29.95 31.89
CA LEU A 13 -14.14 30.58 31.00
C LEU A 13 -13.64 29.50 30.05
N MET A 14 -14.10 29.54 28.80
CA MET A 14 -13.43 28.83 27.70
C MET A 14 -12.05 29.45 27.55
N SER A 15 -11.03 28.69 27.95
CA SER A 15 -9.66 28.95 27.52
C SER A 15 -9.62 28.85 25.99
N PRO A 16 -9.03 29.81 25.27
CA PRO A 16 -8.83 29.65 23.83
C PRO A 16 -7.94 28.42 23.61
N LEU A 17 -8.39 27.54 22.70
CA LEU A 17 -7.61 26.44 22.17
C LEU A 17 -6.26 26.99 21.69
N ALA A 18 -5.18 26.52 22.28
CA ALA A 18 -3.83 26.81 21.79
C ALA A 18 -3.69 26.14 20.42
N ASN A 19 -3.80 26.92 19.35
CA ASN A 19 -3.11 26.60 18.10
C ASN A 19 -1.67 26.25 18.47
N GLY A 20 -1.19 25.06 18.10
CA GLY A 20 0.25 24.78 18.20
C GLY A 20 0.99 25.88 17.44
N ALA A 21 1.91 26.55 18.11
CA ALA A 21 2.64 27.65 17.50
C ALA A 21 3.59 27.11 16.43
N ASP A 22 3.89 27.92 15.42
CA ASP A 22 4.88 27.56 14.40
C ASP A 22 6.20 27.10 15.03
N ASP A 23 6.88 26.18 14.35
CA ASP A 23 8.18 25.69 14.75
C ASP A 23 9.20 26.82 14.77
N VAL A 24 10.07 26.80 15.77
CA VAL A 24 11.16 27.78 15.88
C VAL A 24 12.40 27.18 15.23
N VAL A 25 12.81 27.74 14.09
CA VAL A 25 14.02 27.31 13.37
C VAL A 25 15.25 27.78 14.13
N ILE A 26 16.08 26.83 14.56
CA ILE A 26 17.39 27.10 15.16
C ILE A 26 18.44 27.23 14.05
N ALA A 27 18.39 26.34 13.05
CA ALA A 27 19.18 26.45 11.84
C ALA A 27 18.55 25.67 10.69
N ASP A 28 18.55 26.26 9.50
CA ASP A 28 18.22 25.62 8.22
C ASP A 28 19.44 25.48 7.29
N PHE A 29 20.58 26.07 7.67
CA PHE A 29 21.86 26.05 6.94
C PHE A 29 21.82 26.60 5.51
N GLU A 30 20.83 27.42 5.17
CA GLU A 30 20.67 27.95 3.81
C GLU A 30 21.53 29.19 3.50
N SER A 31 22.27 29.70 4.49
CA SER A 31 23.17 30.85 4.34
C SER A 31 24.51 30.48 3.67
N ASP A 32 25.19 31.48 3.10
CA ASP A 32 26.51 31.29 2.47
C ASP A 32 27.65 31.13 3.49
N SER A 33 27.37 31.19 4.79
CA SER A 33 28.29 30.90 5.89
C SER A 33 27.56 30.33 7.10
N TYR A 34 28.29 29.81 8.08
CA TYR A 34 27.69 29.37 9.35
C TYR A 34 27.28 30.52 10.29
N GLY A 35 27.40 31.78 9.87
CA GLY A 35 27.02 32.95 10.66
C GLY A 35 27.72 32.99 12.02
N ASN A 36 26.93 33.01 13.11
CA ASN A 36 27.44 33.09 14.49
C ASN A 36 27.78 31.73 15.12
N TRP A 37 27.76 30.64 14.36
CA TRP A 37 28.21 29.34 14.86
C TRP A 37 29.74 29.30 14.96
N THR A 38 30.25 28.59 15.96
CA THR A 38 31.69 28.42 16.18
C THR A 38 32.15 27.10 15.55
N VAL A 39 33.09 27.19 14.62
CA VAL A 39 33.78 26.03 14.02
C VAL A 39 35.11 25.80 14.73
N GLU A 40 35.39 24.56 15.11
CA GLU A 40 36.68 24.10 15.61
C GLU A 40 37.14 22.89 14.80
N GLY A 41 38.44 22.76 14.52
CA GLY A 41 38.98 21.70 13.68
C GLY A 41 38.83 21.99 12.18
N ASP A 42 38.94 20.95 11.35
CA ASP A 42 39.00 21.07 9.88
C ASP A 42 37.88 20.33 9.14
N ALA A 43 36.99 19.64 9.84
CA ALA A 43 35.93 18.84 9.22
C ALA A 43 34.80 19.65 8.54
N PHE A 44 34.30 20.73 9.17
CA PHE A 44 33.07 21.41 8.72
C PHE A 44 33.27 22.55 7.70
N GLY A 45 34.51 22.94 7.42
CA GLY A 45 34.82 24.08 6.54
C GLY A 45 34.31 25.43 7.07
N GLU A 46 34.22 26.43 6.18
CA GLU A 46 33.78 27.80 6.54
C GLU A 46 32.26 28.05 6.31
N ALA A 47 31.58 27.15 5.60
CA ALA A 47 30.17 27.32 5.23
C ALA A 47 29.44 25.98 5.02
N PRO A 48 28.09 25.94 5.13
CA PRO A 48 27.28 24.79 4.75
C PRO A 48 27.53 24.33 3.31
N ALA A 49 27.67 23.02 3.13
CA ALA A 49 27.95 22.42 1.84
C ALA A 49 26.72 22.47 0.94
N ARG A 50 26.94 22.64 -0.37
CA ARG A 50 25.85 22.57 -1.35
C ARG A 50 25.43 21.13 -1.56
N ALA A 51 24.16 20.84 -1.28
CA ALA A 51 23.63 19.49 -1.29
C ALA A 51 23.62 18.85 -2.68
N ASP A 52 23.50 19.67 -3.74
CA ASP A 52 23.57 19.23 -5.15
C ASP A 52 24.96 18.74 -5.60
N LYS A 53 25.96 18.81 -4.73
CA LYS A 53 27.33 18.33 -4.96
C LYS A 53 27.70 17.11 -4.11
N LEU A 54 26.76 16.59 -3.32
CA LEU A 54 26.99 15.50 -2.38
C LEU A 54 26.11 14.29 -2.75
N ASP A 55 26.58 13.08 -2.44
CA ASP A 55 25.73 11.88 -2.44
C ASP A 55 25.01 11.77 -1.09
N VAL A 56 24.14 12.74 -0.83
CA VAL A 56 23.38 12.90 0.42
C VAL A 56 21.93 13.18 0.05
N ARG A 57 20.98 12.58 0.76
CA ARG A 57 19.54 12.66 0.47
C ARG A 57 18.76 13.00 1.75
N GLY A 58 17.48 13.37 1.62
CA GLY A 58 16.64 13.69 2.77
C GLY A 58 16.96 15.01 3.47
N TYR A 59 17.79 15.88 2.89
CA TYR A 59 17.97 17.26 3.36
C TYR A 59 16.79 18.15 2.92
N ARG A 60 16.69 19.35 3.48
CA ARG A 60 15.77 20.43 3.11
C ARG A 60 16.58 21.61 2.58
N GLY A 61 16.01 22.34 1.63
CA GLY A 61 16.69 23.49 1.04
C GLY A 61 17.77 23.09 0.03
N ARG A 62 18.87 23.85 -0.01
CA ARG A 62 19.96 23.73 -1.00
C ARG A 62 21.29 23.38 -0.34
N ARG A 63 21.39 23.53 0.97
CA ARG A 63 22.64 23.39 1.71
C ARG A 63 22.40 22.57 2.98
N LEU A 64 23.47 21.98 3.50
CA LEU A 64 23.45 21.28 4.79
C LEU A 64 24.83 21.32 5.44
N VAL A 65 24.89 20.94 6.72
CA VAL A 65 26.16 20.64 7.38
C VAL A 65 26.68 19.31 6.83
N ASN A 66 27.93 19.30 6.38
CA ASN A 66 28.65 18.10 5.95
C ASN A 66 30.08 18.19 6.48
N SER A 67 30.54 17.15 7.18
CA SER A 67 31.90 17.09 7.69
C SER A 67 32.87 16.29 6.79
N PHE A 68 32.36 15.69 5.71
CA PHE A 68 33.14 14.86 4.79
C PHE A 68 33.99 15.66 3.79
N GLY A 69 33.91 16.99 3.74
CA GLY A 69 34.54 17.80 2.68
C GLY A 69 36.05 17.58 2.51
N ARG A 70 36.76 17.19 3.57
CA ARG A 70 38.20 16.81 3.54
C ARG A 70 38.45 15.31 3.68
N GLY A 71 37.40 14.50 3.55
CA GLY A 71 37.40 13.06 3.78
C GLY A 71 37.28 12.67 5.25
N ASP A 72 37.08 11.38 5.49
CA ASP A 72 36.87 10.80 6.82
C ASP A 72 37.98 11.09 7.87
N PRO A 73 39.26 11.37 7.53
CA PRO A 73 40.25 11.70 8.57
C PRO A 73 40.09 13.08 9.23
N ALA A 74 39.26 13.96 8.68
CA ALA A 74 39.07 15.31 9.21
C ALA A 74 38.25 15.28 10.51
N THR A 75 38.57 16.15 11.47
CA THR A 75 37.86 16.19 12.77
C THR A 75 37.53 17.61 13.18
N GLY A 76 36.48 17.79 13.96
CA GLY A 76 36.06 19.10 14.40
C GLY A 76 34.72 19.14 15.12
N THR A 77 34.30 20.36 15.46
CA THR A 77 32.95 20.63 15.97
C THR A 77 32.38 21.90 15.35
N LEU A 78 31.06 21.95 15.27
CA LEU A 78 30.27 23.10 14.85
C LEU A 78 29.22 23.37 15.95
N THR A 79 29.41 24.46 16.70
CA THR A 79 28.60 24.78 17.90
C THR A 79 27.72 26.01 17.66
N SER A 80 26.43 25.89 17.98
CA SER A 80 25.45 26.95 17.76
C SER A 80 25.63 28.15 18.72
N PRO A 81 25.11 29.34 18.36
CA PRO A 81 24.74 30.36 19.34
C PRO A 81 23.80 29.80 20.42
N PRO A 82 23.73 30.43 21.61
CA PRO A 82 22.77 30.02 22.62
C PRO A 82 21.34 30.33 22.17
N PHE A 83 20.40 29.44 22.48
CA PHE A 83 18.97 29.62 22.24
C PHE A 83 18.15 29.18 23.46
N THR A 84 16.93 29.72 23.58
CA THR A 84 15.97 29.33 24.62
C THR A 84 15.14 28.13 24.16
N ILE A 85 15.02 27.10 24.99
CA ILE A 85 14.10 25.98 24.73
C ILE A 85 12.67 26.44 25.02
N SER A 86 11.88 26.67 23.97
CA SER A 86 10.52 27.24 24.04
C SER A 86 9.42 26.30 23.51
N ARG A 87 9.75 25.04 23.24
CA ARG A 87 8.85 24.01 22.71
C ARG A 87 9.15 22.68 23.38
N THR A 88 8.28 21.69 23.17
CA THR A 88 8.39 20.38 23.82
C THR A 88 9.48 19.47 23.23
N HIS A 89 9.82 19.64 21.95
CA HIS A 89 10.81 18.83 21.25
C HIS A 89 11.87 19.68 20.55
N LEU A 90 13.09 19.15 20.47
CA LEU A 90 14.11 19.60 19.51
C LEU A 90 14.27 18.51 18.44
N ALA A 91 13.97 18.85 17.20
CA ALA A 91 14.01 17.95 16.05
C ALA A 91 15.07 18.40 15.03
N PHE A 92 15.70 17.45 14.36
CA PHE A 92 16.72 17.71 13.34
C PHE A 92 16.82 16.56 12.34
N LEU A 93 17.33 16.86 11.15
CA LEU A 93 17.70 15.87 10.14
C LEU A 93 19.15 15.46 10.37
N ILE A 94 19.42 14.16 10.40
CA ILE A 94 20.76 13.60 10.61
C ILE A 94 21.01 12.38 9.73
N GLY A 95 22.22 12.31 9.16
CA GLY A 95 22.79 11.17 8.44
C GLY A 95 24.31 11.11 8.69
N GLY A 96 25.02 10.23 8.02
CA GLY A 96 26.45 9.95 8.23
C GLY A 96 26.69 8.79 9.21
N GLY A 97 27.87 8.77 9.82
CA GLY A 97 28.38 7.68 10.65
C GLY A 97 27.61 7.44 11.94
N ARG A 98 27.62 6.18 12.38
CA ARG A 98 27.00 5.69 13.61
C ARG A 98 28.06 5.39 14.67
N HIS A 99 28.87 6.41 15.01
CA HIS A 99 29.94 6.27 15.99
C HIS A 99 29.59 7.03 17.28
N ASP A 100 29.02 6.33 18.27
CA ASP A 100 28.60 6.93 19.53
C ASP A 100 29.74 7.66 20.23
N GLY A 101 29.57 8.97 20.45
CA GLY A 101 30.57 9.84 21.07
C GLY A 101 31.68 10.34 20.13
N GLU A 102 31.76 9.81 18.91
CA GLU A 102 32.75 10.22 17.91
C GLU A 102 32.14 11.01 16.75
N THR A 103 30.97 10.63 16.23
CA THR A 103 30.23 11.41 15.19
C THR A 103 28.80 11.64 15.64
N GLY A 104 28.27 12.86 15.48
CA GLY A 104 26.88 13.11 15.81
C GLY A 104 26.55 14.56 16.16
N ILE A 105 25.44 14.70 16.87
CA ILE A 105 24.88 15.96 17.37
C ILE A 105 24.51 15.81 18.85
N GLU A 106 24.80 16.83 19.65
CA GLU A 106 24.47 16.86 21.08
C GLU A 106 23.77 18.16 21.49
N LEU A 107 22.88 18.06 22.49
CA LEU A 107 22.27 19.19 23.18
C LEU A 107 23.07 19.52 24.43
N LEU A 108 23.51 20.76 24.55
CA LEU A 108 24.23 21.30 25.70
C LEU A 108 23.31 22.19 26.53
N VAL A 109 23.12 21.87 27.80
CA VAL A 109 22.43 22.71 28.79
C VAL A 109 23.38 22.93 29.96
N ASP A 110 23.59 24.18 30.36
CA ASP A 110 24.64 24.60 31.31
C ASP A 110 26.05 24.08 30.94
N GLY A 111 26.33 23.97 29.64
CA GLY A 111 27.61 23.44 29.13
C GLY A 111 27.78 21.92 29.26
N LYS A 112 26.76 21.19 29.72
CA LYS A 112 26.78 19.72 29.81
C LYS A 112 25.96 19.09 28.69
N SER A 113 26.47 18.03 28.10
CA SER A 113 25.74 17.20 27.14
C SER A 113 24.61 16.46 27.84
N VAL A 114 23.36 16.73 27.45
CA VAL A 114 22.15 16.15 28.05
C VAL A 114 21.38 15.23 27.09
N ARG A 115 21.69 15.30 25.79
CA ARG A 115 21.17 14.43 24.72
C ARG A 115 22.23 14.29 23.64
N THR A 116 22.27 13.15 22.97
CA THR A 116 23.13 12.88 21.81
C THR A 116 22.40 12.01 20.79
N ALA A 117 22.79 12.11 19.53
CA ALA A 117 22.31 11.29 18.43
C ALA A 117 23.40 11.16 17.38
N THR A 118 23.44 9.99 16.74
CA THR A 118 24.37 9.67 15.66
C THR A 118 23.60 9.43 14.35
N GLY A 119 24.33 9.30 13.25
CA GLY A 119 23.78 8.91 11.97
C GLY A 119 23.38 7.43 11.94
N ALA A 120 23.46 6.82 10.76
CA ALA A 120 23.05 5.43 10.54
C ALA A 120 23.96 4.72 9.52
N ASP A 121 25.19 5.19 9.36
CA ASP A 121 26.12 4.78 8.30
C ASP A 121 25.45 4.92 6.91
N SER A 122 24.83 6.10 6.68
CA SER A 122 24.06 6.39 5.47
C SER A 122 24.15 7.86 5.05
N GLY A 123 24.12 8.13 3.75
CA GLY A 123 23.95 9.47 3.19
C GLY A 123 22.51 10.00 3.30
N ASP A 124 21.55 9.19 3.75
CA ASP A 124 20.15 9.60 3.89
C ASP A 124 19.91 10.26 5.25
N LEU A 125 19.53 11.54 5.22
CA LEU A 125 19.11 12.26 6.41
C LEU A 125 17.69 11.84 6.80
N ARG A 126 17.53 11.58 8.11
CA ARG A 126 16.26 11.25 8.74
C ARG A 126 15.97 12.19 9.89
N TRP A 127 14.69 12.43 10.16
CA TRP A 127 14.25 13.13 11.34
C TRP A 127 14.57 12.32 12.60
N VAL A 128 15.19 13.00 13.55
CA VAL A 128 15.37 12.58 14.94
C VAL A 128 14.83 13.69 15.83
N SER A 129 14.24 13.33 16.97
CA SER A 129 13.72 14.29 17.94
C SER A 129 14.10 13.89 19.36
N TRP A 130 14.40 14.89 20.18
CA TRP A 130 14.52 14.76 21.62
C TRP A 130 13.36 15.45 22.31
N ASP A 131 12.72 14.77 23.26
CA ASP A 131 11.88 15.43 24.26
C ASP A 131 12.78 16.28 25.18
N VAL A 132 12.47 17.56 25.26
CA VAL A 132 13.22 18.57 26.00
C VAL A 132 12.32 19.37 26.95
N ARG A 133 11.12 18.87 27.25
CA ARG A 133 10.15 19.54 28.13
C ARG A 133 10.73 19.90 29.49
N GLU A 134 11.60 19.07 30.04
CA GLU A 134 12.25 19.33 31.33
C GLU A 134 13.25 20.49 31.30
N PHE A 135 13.62 20.97 30.11
CA PHE A 135 14.54 22.08 29.91
C PHE A 135 13.84 23.35 29.43
N HIS A 136 12.50 23.42 29.51
CA HIS A 136 11.72 24.60 29.12
C HIS A 136 12.28 25.89 29.77
N ASP A 137 12.35 26.96 28.98
CA ASP A 137 12.91 28.28 29.31
C ASP A 137 14.41 28.32 29.63
N ARG A 138 15.12 27.20 29.54
CA ARG A 138 16.57 27.17 29.75
C ARG A 138 17.33 27.56 28.48
N GLN A 139 18.51 28.16 28.68
CA GLN A 139 19.46 28.37 27.60
C GLN A 139 20.15 27.06 27.24
N ALA A 140 20.25 26.80 25.94
CA ALA A 140 20.91 25.63 25.38
C ALA A 140 21.76 26.00 24.16
N ARG A 141 22.63 25.08 23.77
CA ARG A 141 23.35 25.08 22.50
C ARG A 141 23.27 23.71 21.87
N VAL A 142 23.36 23.65 20.56
CA VAL A 142 23.61 22.40 19.84
C VAL A 142 25.07 22.36 19.43
N ARG A 143 25.71 21.21 19.56
CA ARG A 143 27.03 20.96 18.98
C ARG A 143 26.95 19.76 18.03
N ILE A 144 27.35 19.97 16.79
CA ILE A 144 27.58 18.91 15.81
C ILE A 144 29.07 18.57 15.88
N PHE A 145 29.42 17.29 15.93
CA PHE A 145 30.80 16.86 16.15
C PHE A 145 31.18 15.70 15.23
N ASP A 146 32.46 15.71 14.84
CA ASP A 146 33.11 14.67 14.07
C ASP A 146 34.52 14.45 14.63
N ARG A 147 34.77 13.27 15.16
CA ARG A 147 36.02 12.87 15.82
C ARG A 147 36.52 11.52 15.32
N ALA A 148 35.76 10.86 14.44
CA ALA A 148 36.09 9.55 13.92
C ALA A 148 37.00 9.71 12.70
N THR A 149 38.01 8.86 12.54
CA THR A 149 38.92 8.91 11.38
C THR A 149 38.84 7.66 10.49
N GLY A 150 37.90 6.75 10.79
CA GLY A 150 37.67 5.50 10.07
C GLY A 150 36.61 5.63 8.98
N GLY A 151 36.23 4.54 8.32
CA GLY A 151 35.12 4.56 7.35
C GLY A 151 33.84 5.07 8.00
N TRP A 152 33.09 5.93 7.30
CA TRP A 152 31.97 6.71 7.87
C TRP A 152 32.39 7.70 8.97
N GLY A 153 33.64 8.15 8.96
CA GLY A 153 34.15 9.24 9.80
C GLY A 153 33.62 10.60 9.37
N HIS A 154 32.30 10.74 9.23
CA HIS A 154 31.64 12.00 8.91
C HIS A 154 30.17 12.04 9.35
N ILE A 155 29.62 13.24 9.48
CA ILE A 155 28.22 13.48 9.83
C ILE A 155 27.58 14.49 8.88
N ASN A 156 26.30 14.29 8.60
CA ASN A 156 25.45 15.23 7.87
C ASN A 156 24.30 15.66 8.76
N VAL A 157 24.06 16.97 8.88
CA VAL A 157 22.98 17.52 9.69
C VAL A 157 22.28 18.64 8.95
N ASP A 158 20.97 18.69 9.08
CA ASP A 158 20.16 19.74 8.49
C ASP A 158 18.91 20.06 9.33
N GLN A 159 18.28 21.20 9.09
CA GLN A 159 16.99 21.64 9.63
C GLN A 159 16.78 21.33 11.14
N ILE A 160 17.45 22.09 12.01
CA ILE A 160 17.28 22.01 13.46
C ILE A 160 16.13 22.93 13.88
N VAL A 161 15.10 22.37 14.51
CA VAL A 161 13.89 23.11 14.92
C VAL A 161 13.44 22.73 16.32
N LEU A 162 12.90 23.70 17.05
CA LEU A 162 12.07 23.46 18.22
C LEU A 162 10.62 23.32 17.77
N SER A 163 9.94 22.24 18.17
CA SER A 163 8.57 21.93 17.77
C SER A 163 7.74 21.42 18.93
N ASP A 164 6.42 21.66 18.89
CA ASP A 164 5.49 21.06 19.85
C ASP A 164 5.16 19.58 19.52
N GLN A 165 5.65 19.08 18.37
CA GLN A 165 5.49 17.70 17.92
C GLN A 165 6.84 17.03 17.68
N ALA A 166 6.95 15.75 18.05
CA ALA A 166 8.10 14.94 17.66
C ALA A 166 8.09 14.70 16.14
N ARG A 167 9.27 14.67 15.54
CA ARG A 167 9.51 14.29 14.14
C ARG A 167 10.38 13.03 14.08
N SER A 168 10.02 12.11 13.18
CA SER A 168 10.78 10.90 12.87
C SER A 168 10.56 10.50 11.40
N GLY A 169 11.43 9.66 10.84
CA GLY A 169 11.30 9.16 9.47
C GLY A 169 12.17 9.90 8.43
N PRO A 170 12.04 9.58 7.13
CA PRO A 170 12.89 10.15 6.08
C PRO A 170 12.68 11.66 5.93
N GLY A 171 13.71 12.40 5.52
CA GLY A 171 13.54 13.76 5.03
C GLY A 171 12.69 13.84 3.77
N ALA A 172 11.97 14.94 3.57
CA ALA A 172 10.96 15.05 2.51
C ALA A 172 11.60 15.01 1.11
N TRP A 173 11.35 13.95 0.35
CA TRP A 173 11.40 14.04 -1.11
C TRP A 173 10.29 14.98 -1.58
N ARG A 174 10.63 16.04 -2.29
CA ARG A 174 9.62 16.77 -3.07
C ARG A 174 9.25 15.88 -4.25
N VAL A 175 7.98 15.52 -4.39
CA VAL A 175 7.52 14.66 -5.48
C VAL A 175 7.88 15.26 -6.85
N GLU A 176 7.91 16.58 -6.96
CA GLU A 176 8.36 17.30 -8.16
C GLU A 176 9.83 17.04 -8.51
N ASP A 177 10.70 16.89 -7.51
CA ASP A 177 12.12 16.61 -7.73
C ASP A 177 12.32 15.13 -8.12
N TYR A 178 11.57 14.22 -7.48
CA TYR A 178 11.53 12.82 -7.89
C TYR A 178 11.03 12.65 -9.34
N ARG A 179 9.95 13.35 -9.74
CA ARG A 179 9.42 13.36 -11.11
C ARG A 179 10.42 13.86 -12.15
N ARG A 180 11.35 14.73 -11.76
CA ARG A 180 12.43 15.24 -12.65
C ARG A 180 13.67 14.35 -12.66
N SER A 181 13.76 13.39 -11.75
CA SER A 181 14.93 12.51 -11.63
C SER A 181 15.06 11.58 -12.85
N PRO A 182 16.28 11.12 -13.17
CA PRO A 182 16.48 10.12 -14.21
C PRO A 182 15.79 8.78 -13.88
N ASP A 183 15.56 8.53 -12.59
CA ASP A 183 15.07 7.26 -12.04
C ASP A 183 13.56 7.21 -11.83
N TYR A 184 12.81 8.24 -12.22
CA TYR A 184 11.35 8.26 -12.13
C TYR A 184 10.72 7.01 -12.78
N TYR A 185 10.18 6.12 -11.94
CA TYR A 185 9.63 4.81 -12.30
C TYR A 185 10.60 3.82 -12.98
N ARG A 186 11.91 4.02 -12.77
CA ARG A 186 12.98 3.17 -13.32
C ARG A 186 13.82 2.48 -12.24
N GLU A 187 13.41 2.62 -10.98
CA GLU A 187 14.12 2.01 -9.87
C GLU A 187 14.05 0.48 -9.93
N PRO A 188 15.02 -0.22 -9.31
CA PRO A 188 14.93 -1.66 -9.11
C PRO A 188 13.56 -2.05 -8.53
N PHE A 189 13.01 -3.15 -9.06
CA PHE A 189 11.72 -3.72 -8.64
C PHE A 189 10.48 -2.85 -8.91
N ARG A 190 10.62 -1.60 -9.39
CA ARG A 190 9.47 -0.77 -9.72
C ARG A 190 8.64 -1.44 -10.83
N PRO A 191 7.39 -1.88 -10.58
CA PRO A 191 6.56 -2.53 -11.59
C PRO A 191 6.37 -1.64 -12.81
N ALA A 192 6.39 -2.25 -13.99
CA ALA A 192 6.25 -1.56 -15.25
C ALA A 192 4.81 -1.22 -15.59
N PHE A 193 3.83 -1.99 -15.08
CA PHE A 193 2.40 -1.81 -15.40
C PHE A 193 1.44 -1.99 -14.22
N HIS A 194 1.94 -2.32 -13.02
CA HIS A 194 1.14 -2.29 -11.80
C HIS A 194 1.18 -0.90 -11.15
N PHE A 195 0.06 -0.47 -10.57
CA PHE A 195 0.02 0.80 -9.85
C PHE A 195 0.91 0.76 -8.60
N THR A 196 1.73 1.80 -8.41
CA THR A 196 2.48 2.08 -7.18
C THR A 196 2.39 3.56 -6.89
N PRO A 197 2.44 4.01 -5.62
CA PRO A 197 2.61 5.42 -5.34
C PRO A 197 3.98 5.87 -5.86
N GLU A 198 4.09 7.15 -6.21
CA GLU A 198 5.37 7.71 -6.69
C GLU A 198 6.48 7.52 -5.64
N LEU A 199 6.14 7.81 -4.39
CA LEU A 199 6.99 7.74 -3.21
C LEU A 199 6.22 7.06 -2.08
N ASN A 200 6.93 6.58 -1.07
CA ASN A 200 6.41 6.14 0.22
C ASN A 200 5.49 4.91 0.20
N TRP A 201 4.84 4.66 1.35
CA TRP A 201 4.02 3.49 1.63
C TRP A 201 2.63 3.57 1.03
N MET A 202 2.17 2.46 0.46
CA MET A 202 0.77 2.20 0.15
C MET A 202 0.30 0.86 0.76
N ASN A 203 -0.98 0.77 1.13
CA ASN A 203 -1.66 -0.51 1.33
C ASN A 203 -3.00 -0.60 0.57
N ASP A 204 -4.11 -0.79 1.27
CA ASP A 204 -5.41 -1.20 0.73
C ASP A 204 -5.90 -0.24 -0.37
N PRO A 205 -6.50 -0.76 -1.47
CA PRO A 205 -7.25 0.06 -2.39
C PRO A 205 -8.52 0.57 -1.71
N ASN A 206 -8.84 1.83 -1.94
CA ASN A 206 -9.99 2.50 -1.34
C ASN A 206 -10.78 3.26 -2.40
N GLY A 207 -12.01 3.64 -2.06
CA GLY A 207 -12.76 4.63 -2.82
C GLY A 207 -12.95 4.29 -4.30
N LEU A 208 -12.89 3.00 -4.68
CA LEU A 208 -12.93 2.58 -6.08
C LEU A 208 -14.28 2.95 -6.68
N VAL A 209 -14.30 3.95 -7.55
CA VAL A 209 -15.52 4.45 -8.22
C VAL A 209 -15.21 4.80 -9.66
N PHE A 210 -16.06 4.37 -10.59
CA PHE A 210 -16.00 4.83 -11.96
C PHE A 210 -16.89 6.06 -12.12
N TYR A 211 -16.32 7.14 -12.65
CA TYR A 211 -17.09 8.35 -12.89
C TYR A 211 -16.60 9.11 -14.12
N ARG A 212 -17.54 9.50 -15.00
CA ARG A 212 -17.26 10.36 -16.17
C ARG A 212 -16.10 9.88 -17.05
N GLY A 213 -15.93 8.56 -17.20
CA GLY A 213 -14.89 7.97 -18.06
C GLY A 213 -13.58 7.66 -17.35
N GLU A 214 -13.51 7.84 -16.04
CA GLU A 214 -12.31 7.57 -15.24
C GLU A 214 -12.62 6.53 -14.16
N TYR A 215 -11.75 5.52 -14.05
CA TYR A 215 -11.62 4.68 -12.87
C TYR A 215 -10.80 5.45 -11.83
N HIS A 216 -11.40 5.70 -10.67
CA HIS A 216 -10.70 6.26 -9.52
C HIS A 216 -10.08 5.13 -8.70
N LEU A 217 -8.82 5.30 -8.32
CA LEU A 217 -8.10 4.47 -7.38
C LEU A 217 -7.63 5.35 -6.22
N PHE A 218 -8.29 5.23 -5.08
CA PHE A 218 -7.73 5.73 -3.83
C PHE A 218 -6.99 4.59 -3.15
N TYR A 219 -6.13 4.93 -2.20
CA TYR A 219 -5.39 3.92 -1.47
C TYR A 219 -4.90 4.47 -0.14
N GLN A 220 -4.81 3.59 0.86
CA GLN A 220 -4.15 3.91 2.12
C GLN A 220 -2.70 4.30 1.84
N HIS A 221 -2.28 5.48 2.32
CA HIS A 221 -1.01 6.09 1.98
C HIS A 221 -0.36 6.75 3.20
N ASN A 222 0.95 6.57 3.37
CA ASN A 222 1.74 7.41 4.26
C ASN A 222 2.50 8.46 3.42
N PRO A 223 2.10 9.74 3.42
CA PRO A 223 2.80 10.77 2.67
C PRO A 223 4.14 11.18 3.27
N HIS A 224 4.48 10.70 4.47
CA HIS A 224 5.64 11.09 5.25
C HIS A 224 6.73 10.02 5.36
N GLY A 225 6.49 8.80 4.87
CA GLY A 225 7.51 7.78 4.91
C GLY A 225 7.15 6.45 4.27
N ASN A 226 8.18 5.65 4.03
CA ASN A 226 8.05 4.37 3.33
C ASN A 226 7.58 3.20 4.21
N SER A 227 6.94 3.49 5.34
CA SER A 227 6.40 2.50 6.30
C SER A 227 4.98 2.89 6.70
N TRP A 228 4.22 1.97 7.30
CA TRP A 228 2.88 2.28 7.80
C TRP A 228 2.90 3.36 8.90
N GLY A 229 2.02 4.35 8.78
CA GLY A 229 1.81 5.47 9.71
C GLY A 229 1.19 6.68 8.99
N HIS A 230 0.54 7.61 9.70
CA HIS A 230 -0.08 8.81 9.08
C HIS A 230 -1.05 8.49 7.94
N MET A 231 -1.92 7.49 8.13
CA MET A 231 -2.78 7.01 7.05
C MET A 231 -3.67 8.12 6.49
N SER A 232 -3.47 8.34 5.21
CA SER A 232 -4.17 9.26 4.32
C SER A 232 -4.70 8.47 3.13
N TRP A 233 -5.59 9.05 2.33
CA TRP A 233 -5.98 8.51 1.03
C TRP A 233 -5.18 9.17 -0.08
N GLY A 234 -4.23 8.44 -0.66
CA GLY A 234 -3.66 8.79 -1.96
C GLY A 234 -4.70 8.65 -3.06
N HIS A 235 -4.47 9.24 -4.23
CA HIS A 235 -5.46 9.24 -5.31
C HIS A 235 -4.81 9.22 -6.70
N ALA A 236 -5.28 8.32 -7.55
CA ALA A 236 -5.00 8.29 -8.98
C ALA A 236 -6.27 8.04 -9.79
N VAL A 237 -6.24 8.42 -11.07
CA VAL A 237 -7.31 8.13 -12.03
C VAL A 237 -6.75 7.51 -13.30
N SER A 238 -7.52 6.64 -13.95
CA SER A 238 -7.15 6.03 -15.22
C SER A 238 -8.38 5.83 -16.11
N PRO A 239 -8.28 6.02 -17.44
CA PRO A 239 -9.36 5.67 -18.35
C PRO A 239 -9.47 4.15 -18.62
N ASP A 240 -8.41 3.38 -18.33
CA ASP A 240 -8.26 1.98 -18.75
C ASP A 240 -7.73 1.04 -17.65
N MET A 241 -7.66 1.54 -16.41
CA MET A 241 -7.12 0.86 -15.23
C MET A 241 -5.63 0.50 -15.31
N LEU A 242 -4.90 1.01 -16.31
CA LEU A 242 -3.47 0.73 -16.53
C LEU A 242 -2.64 2.01 -16.53
N HIS A 243 -3.04 3.00 -17.32
CA HIS A 243 -2.32 4.27 -17.43
C HIS A 243 -2.84 5.23 -16.36
N TRP A 244 -2.21 5.19 -15.20
CA TRP A 244 -2.60 5.96 -14.02
C TRP A 244 -2.00 7.36 -14.03
N LYS A 245 -2.86 8.36 -13.78
CA LYS A 245 -2.47 9.73 -13.46
C LYS A 245 -2.59 9.95 -11.96
N HIS A 246 -1.47 10.20 -11.30
CA HIS A 246 -1.45 10.63 -9.90
C HIS A 246 -2.13 11.99 -9.74
N LEU A 247 -2.98 12.09 -8.72
CA LEU A 247 -3.64 13.30 -8.27
C LEU A 247 -3.10 13.67 -6.87
N PRO A 248 -3.37 14.90 -6.39
CA PRO A 248 -3.07 15.24 -5.00
C PRO A 248 -3.73 14.27 -4.01
N ILE A 249 -3.17 14.20 -2.80
CA ILE A 249 -3.76 13.44 -1.68
C ILE A 249 -5.21 13.88 -1.50
N ALA A 250 -6.13 12.92 -1.43
CA ALA A 250 -7.55 13.18 -1.35
C ALA A 250 -8.00 13.48 0.09
N LEU A 251 -7.55 12.67 1.05
CA LEU A 251 -7.85 12.82 2.47
C LEU A 251 -6.55 12.71 3.26
N HIS A 252 -6.13 13.78 3.92
CA HIS A 252 -4.97 13.77 4.81
C HIS A 252 -5.32 13.16 6.17
N ASP A 253 -4.34 12.67 6.91
CA ASP A 253 -4.48 12.55 8.37
C ASP A 253 -4.59 13.96 8.96
N GLU A 254 -5.60 14.19 9.80
CA GLU A 254 -5.90 15.52 10.30
C GLU A 254 -6.39 15.44 11.74
N TYR A 255 -5.94 16.38 12.58
CA TYR A 255 -6.37 16.51 13.98
C TYR A 255 -6.19 15.24 14.82
N GLY A 256 -5.16 14.44 14.53
CA GLY A 256 -4.90 13.16 15.20
C GLY A 256 -5.83 12.02 14.77
N VAL A 257 -6.61 12.20 13.70
CA VAL A 257 -7.46 11.19 13.10
C VAL A 257 -6.89 10.77 11.74
N MET A 258 -6.46 9.52 11.66
CA MET A 258 -6.04 8.93 10.39
C MET A 258 -7.27 8.53 9.55
N ALA A 259 -7.17 8.67 8.23
CA ALA A 259 -8.15 8.12 7.29
C ALA A 259 -7.78 6.66 6.99
N PHE A 260 -8.54 5.72 7.56
CA PHE A 260 -8.46 4.30 7.28
C PHE A 260 -9.33 3.93 6.07
N SER A 261 -9.28 2.65 5.68
CA SER A 261 -9.89 2.13 4.47
C SER A 261 -11.39 2.38 4.39
N GLY A 262 -11.92 2.32 3.16
CA GLY A 262 -13.31 2.61 2.87
C GLY A 262 -13.63 2.64 1.38
N SER A 263 -14.79 3.17 1.04
CA SER A 263 -15.34 3.13 -0.33
C SER A 263 -15.87 4.49 -0.79
N ALA A 264 -16.20 4.56 -2.08
CA ALA A 264 -16.80 5.74 -2.70
C ALA A 264 -17.97 5.32 -3.59
N VAL A 265 -18.92 6.23 -3.76
CA VAL A 265 -20.10 6.09 -4.61
C VAL A 265 -20.41 7.39 -5.32
N VAL A 266 -21.10 7.29 -6.45
CA VAL A 266 -21.75 8.45 -7.07
C VAL A 266 -23.16 8.59 -6.48
N ASP A 267 -23.44 9.69 -5.77
CA ASP A 267 -24.79 9.96 -5.26
C ASP A 267 -25.64 10.65 -6.34
N TRP A 268 -26.05 9.86 -7.33
CA TRP A 268 -26.84 10.29 -8.50
C TRP A 268 -28.13 11.04 -8.13
N LYS A 269 -28.74 10.67 -7.01
CA LYS A 269 -30.02 11.25 -6.55
C LYS A 269 -29.83 12.44 -5.61
N ASN A 270 -28.57 12.82 -5.32
CA ASN A 270 -28.22 13.81 -4.32
C ASN A 270 -28.93 13.55 -2.98
N SER A 271 -29.05 12.27 -2.60
CA SER A 271 -29.69 11.83 -1.37
C SER A 271 -28.98 12.36 -0.13
N SER A 272 -27.66 12.55 -0.21
CA SER A 272 -26.84 13.18 0.82
C SER A 272 -27.09 14.68 0.98
N GLY A 273 -27.54 15.35 -0.08
CA GLY A 273 -27.65 16.81 -0.15
C GLY A 273 -26.31 17.54 -0.34
N PHE A 274 -25.21 16.83 -0.62
CA PHE A 274 -23.89 17.45 -0.86
C PHE A 274 -23.70 17.99 -2.28
N GLY A 275 -24.56 17.59 -3.20
CA GLY A 275 -24.45 17.88 -4.62
C GLY A 275 -24.73 19.33 -4.96
N THR A 276 -24.10 19.79 -6.04
CA THR A 276 -24.40 21.08 -6.68
C THR A 276 -25.25 20.88 -7.93
N ALA A 277 -25.76 21.96 -8.52
CA ALA A 277 -26.50 21.89 -9.78
C ALA A 277 -25.65 21.47 -11.01
N ARG A 278 -24.32 21.38 -10.87
CA ARG A 278 -23.39 21.19 -12.00
C ARG A 278 -22.86 19.76 -12.13
N GLU A 279 -22.73 19.04 -11.03
CA GLU A 279 -22.14 17.70 -11.00
C GLU A 279 -22.79 16.89 -9.87
N HIS A 280 -22.95 15.59 -10.07
CA HIS A 280 -23.35 14.70 -8.98
C HIS A 280 -22.18 14.55 -8.00
N PRO A 281 -22.42 14.58 -6.68
CA PRO A 281 -21.34 14.46 -5.73
C PRO A 281 -20.80 13.03 -5.73
N LEU A 282 -19.48 12.90 -5.75
CA LEU A 282 -18.83 11.69 -5.25
C LEU A 282 -18.82 11.77 -3.74
N VAL A 283 -19.21 10.69 -3.07
CA VAL A 283 -19.20 10.61 -1.60
C VAL A 283 -18.34 9.44 -1.20
N THR A 284 -17.33 9.69 -0.38
CA THR A 284 -16.55 8.66 0.29
C THR A 284 -17.13 8.39 1.66
N ILE A 285 -17.03 7.12 2.06
CA ILE A 285 -17.20 6.70 3.44
C ILE A 285 -15.94 5.94 3.84
N PHE A 286 -15.33 6.35 4.93
CA PHE A 286 -14.03 5.87 5.35
C PHE A 286 -13.99 5.73 6.87
N THR A 287 -13.07 4.90 7.37
CA THR A 287 -12.92 4.77 8.82
C THR A 287 -12.06 5.91 9.37
N GLY A 288 -12.59 6.69 10.30
CA GLY A 288 -11.80 7.61 11.12
C GLY A 288 -11.10 6.83 12.23
N HIS A 289 -9.77 6.79 12.24
CA HIS A 289 -8.99 6.10 13.26
C HIS A 289 -8.34 7.09 14.22
N SER A 290 -8.67 6.96 15.51
CA SER A 290 -8.03 7.66 16.62
C SER A 290 -7.70 6.68 17.75
N PRO A 291 -6.88 7.03 18.74
CA PRO A 291 -6.51 6.12 19.81
C PRO A 291 -7.74 5.51 20.52
N GLY A 292 -7.92 4.19 20.36
CA GLY A 292 -9.02 3.44 20.99
C GLY A 292 -10.39 3.60 20.34
N ARG A 293 -10.50 4.26 19.17
CA ARG A 293 -11.79 4.52 18.52
C ARG A 293 -11.68 4.46 17.00
N GLN A 294 -12.54 3.67 16.38
CA GLN A 294 -12.74 3.63 14.93
C GLN A 294 -14.20 4.01 14.61
N THR A 295 -14.37 5.08 13.83
CA THR A 295 -15.68 5.64 13.43
C THR A 295 -15.85 5.56 11.92
N GLN A 296 -17.07 5.75 11.40
CA GLN A 296 -17.30 5.87 9.96
C GLN A 296 -17.65 7.31 9.61
N ASP A 297 -16.86 7.87 8.71
CA ASP A 297 -16.80 9.29 8.40
C ASP A 297 -17.06 9.49 6.90
N LEU A 298 -17.58 10.66 6.52
CA LEU A 298 -17.82 11.04 5.13
C LEU A 298 -16.89 12.16 4.67
N ALA A 299 -16.52 12.12 3.39
CA ALA A 299 -16.12 13.29 2.64
C ALA A 299 -16.82 13.30 1.28
N PHE A 300 -16.89 14.46 0.63
CA PHE A 300 -17.54 14.57 -0.67
C PHE A 300 -16.77 15.48 -1.62
N SER A 301 -16.99 15.24 -2.91
CA SER A 301 -16.39 16.01 -4.00
C SER A 301 -17.47 16.41 -5.01
N ASN A 302 -17.43 17.67 -5.45
CA ASN A 302 -18.31 18.23 -6.49
C ASN A 302 -17.55 18.60 -7.77
N ASP A 303 -16.32 18.10 -7.92
CA ASP A 303 -15.43 18.43 -9.04
C ASP A 303 -14.82 17.18 -9.69
N ARG A 304 -15.56 16.06 -9.67
CA ARG A 304 -15.12 14.74 -10.18
C ARG A 304 -13.93 14.20 -9.37
N GLY A 305 -13.98 14.30 -8.05
CA GLY A 305 -12.99 13.73 -7.16
C GLY A 305 -11.64 14.46 -7.16
N ARG A 306 -11.56 15.72 -7.62
CA ARG A 306 -10.29 16.45 -7.66
C ARG A 306 -9.98 17.12 -6.33
N THR A 307 -11.01 17.57 -5.62
CA THR A 307 -10.91 18.07 -4.25
C THR A 307 -12.00 17.46 -3.37
N TRP A 308 -11.71 17.35 -2.08
CA TRP A 308 -12.55 16.67 -1.11
C TRP A 308 -12.83 17.56 0.09
N THR A 309 -14.09 17.56 0.52
CA THR A 309 -14.53 18.27 1.74
C THR A 309 -15.00 17.24 2.75
N ARG A 310 -14.34 17.17 3.92
CA ARG A 310 -14.81 16.37 5.05
C ARG A 310 -16.17 16.88 5.53
N TYR A 311 -17.10 15.97 5.80
CA TYR A 311 -18.42 16.35 6.29
C TYR A 311 -18.33 16.84 7.75
N LEU A 312 -18.81 18.06 8.01
CA LEU A 312 -18.77 18.66 9.36
C LEU A 312 -19.54 17.87 10.42
N GLY A 313 -20.50 17.03 10.00
CA GLY A 313 -21.28 16.18 10.90
C GLY A 313 -20.64 14.81 11.17
N ASN A 314 -19.37 14.59 10.82
CA ASN A 314 -18.68 13.36 11.17
C ASN A 314 -18.48 13.20 12.69
N PRO A 315 -18.43 11.95 13.19
CA PRO A 315 -18.67 10.71 12.46
C PRO A 315 -20.16 10.49 12.14
N VAL A 316 -20.48 9.85 11.00
CA VAL A 316 -21.87 9.49 10.65
C VAL A 316 -22.30 8.15 11.26
N LEU A 317 -21.34 7.34 11.68
CA LEU A 317 -21.60 6.14 12.48
C LEU A 317 -20.47 5.91 13.48
N ASP A 318 -20.82 5.87 14.75
CA ASP A 318 -19.92 5.53 15.85
C ASP A 318 -20.65 4.62 16.84
N ILE A 319 -20.09 3.44 17.08
CA ILE A 319 -20.70 2.42 17.94
C ILE A 319 -19.91 2.17 19.23
N GLY A 320 -18.86 2.94 19.51
CA GLY A 320 -18.09 2.73 20.74
C GLY A 320 -16.79 1.95 20.60
N GLU A 321 -16.50 1.39 19.42
CA GLU A 321 -15.52 0.30 19.25
C GLU A 321 -14.16 0.78 18.73
N SER A 322 -13.10 0.08 19.14
CA SER A 322 -11.74 0.33 18.66
C SER A 322 -11.40 -0.46 17.39
N GLU A 323 -12.20 -1.47 17.05
CA GLU A 323 -11.95 -2.42 15.97
C GLU A 323 -13.21 -2.54 15.08
N PHE A 324 -13.60 -1.42 14.47
CA PHE A 324 -14.80 -1.26 13.66
C PHE A 324 -14.48 -0.44 12.40
N ARG A 325 -14.30 -1.12 11.26
CA ARG A 325 -13.68 -0.48 10.09
C ARG A 325 -14.08 -1.05 8.73
N ASP A 326 -13.59 -0.35 7.70
CA ASP A 326 -13.59 -0.71 6.29
C ASP A 326 -15.00 -0.74 5.67
N PRO A 327 -15.73 0.40 5.65
CA PRO A 327 -17.08 0.46 5.13
C PRO A 327 -17.09 0.36 3.60
N LYS A 328 -17.74 -0.68 3.07
CA LYS A 328 -18.12 -0.76 1.64
C LYS A 328 -19.56 -0.33 1.48
N VAL A 329 -19.83 0.64 0.61
CA VAL A 329 -21.19 1.15 0.36
C VAL A 329 -21.60 0.99 -1.10
N PHE A 330 -22.87 0.65 -1.30
CA PHE A 330 -23.53 0.62 -2.60
C PHE A 330 -25.01 0.96 -2.49
N TRP A 331 -25.61 1.44 -3.58
CA TRP A 331 -27.05 1.67 -3.67
C TRP A 331 -27.77 0.36 -4.01
N GLN A 332 -28.80 0.00 -3.25
CA GLN A 332 -29.64 -1.15 -3.55
C GLN A 332 -30.98 -0.71 -4.13
N GLU A 333 -31.18 -0.91 -5.44
CA GLU A 333 -32.41 -0.49 -6.11
C GLU A 333 -33.70 -1.15 -5.56
N PRO A 334 -33.76 -2.47 -5.29
CA PRO A 334 -34.96 -3.10 -4.75
C PRO A 334 -35.51 -2.48 -3.46
N THR A 335 -34.63 -2.07 -2.53
CA THR A 335 -35.02 -1.50 -1.24
C THR A 335 -34.89 0.02 -1.19
N LYS A 336 -34.39 0.65 -2.26
CA LYS A 336 -34.18 2.09 -2.43
C LYS A 336 -33.41 2.73 -1.27
N ARG A 337 -32.30 2.11 -0.87
CA ARG A 337 -31.41 2.64 0.17
C ARG A 337 -29.96 2.28 -0.11
N TRP A 338 -29.07 3.03 0.53
CA TRP A 338 -27.66 2.67 0.63
C TRP A 338 -27.50 1.51 1.61
N ILE A 339 -26.62 0.57 1.27
CA ILE A 339 -26.24 -0.58 2.10
C ILE A 339 -24.77 -0.46 2.43
N MET A 340 -24.41 -0.71 3.70
CA MET A 340 -23.04 -0.72 4.19
C MET A 340 -22.72 -2.01 4.95
N PRO A 341 -22.09 -3.01 4.33
CA PRO A 341 -21.21 -3.95 5.04
C PRO A 341 -19.99 -3.21 5.63
N VAL A 342 -19.73 -3.44 6.92
CA VAL A 342 -18.59 -2.89 7.67
C VAL A 342 -18.15 -3.91 8.73
N SER A 343 -16.85 -3.99 9.01
CA SER A 343 -16.28 -5.05 9.83
C SER A 343 -16.20 -4.69 11.32
N LEU A 344 -16.68 -5.59 12.18
CA LEU A 344 -16.29 -5.70 13.58
C LEU A 344 -15.10 -6.66 13.67
N ALA A 345 -13.91 -6.10 13.47
CA ALA A 345 -12.77 -6.85 12.96
C ALA A 345 -12.37 -8.02 13.86
N VAL A 346 -12.07 -7.76 15.13
CA VAL A 346 -11.63 -8.80 16.09
C VAL A 346 -12.73 -9.79 16.48
N GLN A 347 -14.00 -9.41 16.29
CA GLN A 347 -15.15 -10.29 16.50
C GLN A 347 -15.37 -11.24 15.31
N LYS A 348 -14.68 -11.02 14.18
CA LYS A 348 -14.87 -11.72 12.91
C LYS A 348 -16.33 -11.69 12.48
N ARG A 349 -16.93 -10.49 12.52
CA ARG A 349 -18.31 -10.25 12.11
C ARG A 349 -18.38 -9.09 11.15
N LEU A 350 -19.29 -9.17 10.19
CA LEU A 350 -19.70 -8.05 9.37
C LEU A 350 -21.07 -7.58 9.83
N ARG A 351 -21.25 -6.26 9.94
CA ARG A 351 -22.55 -5.63 10.17
C ARG A 351 -23.03 -5.00 8.89
N PHE A 352 -24.33 -5.16 8.61
CA PHE A 352 -24.99 -4.50 7.49
C PHE A 352 -25.84 -3.35 8.01
N TYR A 353 -25.57 -2.14 7.53
CA TYR A 353 -26.37 -0.96 7.82
C TYR A 353 -27.11 -0.50 6.57
N GLY A 354 -28.27 0.12 6.77
CA GLY A 354 -29.07 0.77 5.74
C GLY A 354 -29.16 2.28 5.98
N SER A 355 -29.09 3.07 4.91
CA SER A 355 -29.25 4.53 4.99
C SER A 355 -30.07 5.10 3.83
N PRO A 356 -30.98 6.06 4.08
CA PRO A 356 -31.64 6.80 3.01
C PRO A 356 -30.75 7.90 2.39
N ASP A 357 -29.72 8.37 3.10
CA ASP A 357 -29.04 9.65 2.81
C ASP A 357 -27.51 9.65 3.04
N LEU A 358 -26.91 8.47 3.22
CA LEU A 358 -25.49 8.23 3.58
C LEU A 358 -25.07 8.75 4.97
N LYS A 359 -25.92 9.49 5.67
CA LYS A 359 -25.61 10.15 6.95
C LYS A 359 -26.26 9.44 8.14
N GLN A 360 -27.50 9.00 7.98
CA GLN A 360 -28.23 8.28 9.02
C GLN A 360 -28.21 6.79 8.73
N TRP A 361 -27.55 6.02 9.59
CA TRP A 361 -27.38 4.58 9.41
C TRP A 361 -28.17 3.80 10.44
N THR A 362 -28.95 2.82 9.98
CA THR A 362 -29.69 1.87 10.83
C THR A 362 -29.10 0.47 10.67
N LEU A 363 -28.77 -0.20 11.77
CA LEU A 363 -28.32 -1.60 11.74
C LEU A 363 -29.45 -2.49 11.20
N LEU A 364 -29.14 -3.32 10.20
CA LEU A 364 -30.07 -4.26 9.57
C LEU A 364 -29.84 -5.68 10.06
N SER A 365 -28.61 -6.18 9.96
CA SER A 365 -28.25 -7.54 10.37
C SER A 365 -26.74 -7.69 10.61
N GLU A 366 -26.32 -8.88 11.03
CA GLU A 366 -24.92 -9.27 11.15
C GLU A 366 -24.66 -10.60 10.44
N PHE A 367 -23.43 -10.81 9.97
CA PHE A 367 -22.93 -12.09 9.47
C PHE A 367 -21.63 -12.47 10.18
N GLY A 368 -21.51 -13.75 10.52
CA GLY A 368 -20.33 -14.33 11.16
C GLY A 368 -20.42 -14.46 12.69
N PRO A 369 -19.39 -15.05 13.33
CA PRO A 369 -18.18 -15.60 12.72
C PRO A 369 -18.46 -16.83 11.84
N ALA A 370 -17.81 -16.90 10.69
CA ALA A 370 -17.91 -18.00 9.73
C ALA A 370 -16.57 -18.18 8.99
N GLY A 371 -16.45 -19.17 8.11
CA GLY A 371 -15.24 -19.40 7.30
C GLY A 371 -14.07 -19.98 8.10
N VAL A 372 -12.85 -19.54 7.76
CA VAL A 372 -11.59 -20.05 8.34
C VAL A 372 -11.56 -19.81 9.85
N LYS A 373 -11.20 -20.84 10.62
CA LYS A 373 -11.22 -20.75 12.10
C LYS A 373 -10.02 -19.99 12.65
N GLU A 374 -8.83 -20.28 12.10
CA GLU A 374 -7.54 -19.74 12.53
C GLU A 374 -7.27 -18.36 11.91
N LYS A 375 -8.11 -17.36 12.24
CA LYS A 375 -7.91 -15.96 11.82
C LYS A 375 -8.04 -14.99 13.00
N LEU A 376 -7.29 -13.90 12.93
CA LEU A 376 -7.29 -12.88 13.99
C LEU A 376 -8.46 -11.92 13.86
N ASN A 377 -8.80 -11.53 12.64
CA ASN A 377 -9.74 -10.46 12.34
C ASN A 377 -10.45 -10.66 10.99
N TRP A 378 -11.49 -9.86 10.74
CA TRP A 378 -12.01 -9.59 9.41
C TRP A 378 -11.85 -8.13 9.02
N GLU A 379 -11.49 -7.86 7.78
CA GLU A 379 -11.20 -6.54 7.22
C GLU A 379 -11.75 -6.45 5.78
N CYS A 380 -11.81 -5.23 5.25
CA CYS A 380 -12.07 -4.92 3.85
C CYS A 380 -13.23 -5.75 3.21
N PRO A 381 -14.45 -5.70 3.77
CA PRO A 381 -15.57 -6.41 3.20
C PRO A 381 -15.95 -5.90 1.80
N ASP A 382 -16.42 -6.81 0.95
CA ASP A 382 -17.10 -6.46 -0.30
C ASP A 382 -18.36 -7.32 -0.46
N LEU A 383 -19.42 -6.75 -1.04
CA LEU A 383 -20.70 -7.43 -1.25
C LEU A 383 -21.26 -7.02 -2.61
N PHE A 384 -21.46 -7.99 -3.49
CA PHE A 384 -22.02 -7.76 -4.83
C PHE A 384 -22.71 -9.00 -5.37
N GLU A 385 -23.60 -8.79 -6.33
CA GLU A 385 -24.27 -9.85 -7.09
C GLU A 385 -23.50 -10.15 -8.37
N LEU A 386 -23.43 -11.44 -8.73
CA LEU A 386 -22.88 -11.92 -9.99
C LEU A 386 -23.86 -12.84 -10.71
N PRO A 387 -23.91 -12.77 -12.06
CA PRO A 387 -24.53 -13.82 -12.85
C PRO A 387 -23.70 -15.11 -12.78
N ILE A 388 -24.38 -16.24 -12.80
CA ILE A 388 -23.75 -17.56 -12.97
C ILE A 388 -23.55 -17.78 -14.48
N ALA A 389 -22.31 -17.89 -14.93
CA ALA A 389 -21.96 -17.85 -16.35
C ALA A 389 -22.67 -18.94 -17.18
N GLU A 390 -22.90 -20.11 -16.60
CA GLU A 390 -23.54 -21.25 -17.27
C GLU A 390 -25.08 -21.26 -17.12
N GLU A 391 -25.69 -20.32 -16.38
CA GLU A 391 -27.13 -20.32 -16.07
C GLU A 391 -27.81 -19.02 -16.46
N ALA A 392 -28.58 -19.03 -17.56
CA ALA A 392 -29.32 -17.87 -18.02
C ALA A 392 -30.32 -17.38 -16.93
N GLY A 393 -30.12 -16.14 -16.48
CA GLY A 393 -30.94 -15.51 -15.43
C GLY A 393 -30.62 -15.97 -14.00
N GLY A 394 -29.67 -16.89 -13.82
CA GLY A 394 -29.19 -17.30 -12.50
C GLY A 394 -28.21 -16.29 -11.93
N THR A 395 -28.44 -15.82 -10.70
CA THR A 395 -27.51 -14.94 -9.97
C THR A 395 -27.27 -15.43 -8.56
N ARG A 396 -26.14 -15.02 -7.97
CA ARG A 396 -25.85 -15.17 -6.54
C ARG A 396 -25.10 -13.96 -6.02
N TRP A 397 -25.24 -13.73 -4.72
CA TRP A 397 -24.45 -12.73 -4.01
C TRP A 397 -23.14 -13.35 -3.52
N VAL A 398 -22.06 -12.58 -3.61
CA VAL A 398 -20.75 -12.89 -3.05
C VAL A 398 -20.50 -11.92 -1.91
N LEU A 399 -20.27 -12.45 -0.71
CA LEU A 399 -19.78 -11.70 0.45
C LEU A 399 -18.33 -12.07 0.69
N LYS A 400 -17.43 -11.10 0.64
CA LYS A 400 -15.99 -11.29 0.82
C LYS A 400 -15.51 -10.52 2.05
N ALA A 401 -14.52 -11.07 2.75
CA ALA A 401 -13.79 -10.41 3.84
C ALA A 401 -12.33 -10.87 3.82
N ASP A 402 -11.40 -9.98 4.20
CA ASP A 402 -10.00 -10.34 4.38
C ASP A 402 -9.63 -10.55 5.84
N MET A 403 -8.46 -11.13 6.06
CA MET A 403 -7.87 -11.35 7.38
C MET A 403 -6.41 -10.92 7.36
N GLY A 404 -5.95 -10.25 8.41
CA GLY A 404 -4.56 -9.82 8.57
C GLY A 404 -3.59 -10.98 8.87
N SER A 405 -4.12 -12.14 9.24
CA SER A 405 -3.38 -13.39 9.41
C SER A 405 -4.31 -14.60 9.27
N GLY A 406 -3.76 -15.75 8.88
CA GLY A 406 -4.51 -17.01 8.75
C GLY A 406 -4.82 -17.44 7.32
N ALA A 407 -4.34 -16.69 6.32
CA ALA A 407 -4.55 -17.02 4.91
C ALA A 407 -3.87 -18.34 4.51
N VAL A 408 -4.34 -18.94 3.42
CA VAL A 408 -3.84 -20.25 2.93
C VAL A 408 -2.33 -20.26 2.62
N ALA A 409 -1.78 -19.14 2.15
CA ALA A 409 -0.33 -18.97 1.91
C ALA A 409 0.44 -18.44 3.14
N GLY A 410 -0.25 -18.24 4.27
CA GLY A 410 0.24 -17.59 5.48
C GLY A 410 0.19 -16.05 5.42
N GLY A 411 0.25 -15.41 6.59
CA GLY A 411 0.02 -13.97 6.70
C GLY A 411 -1.40 -13.58 6.27
N SER A 412 -1.53 -12.42 5.64
CA SER A 412 -2.81 -11.83 5.25
C SER A 412 -3.37 -12.38 3.93
N GLY A 413 -4.70 -12.38 3.77
CA GLY A 413 -5.37 -12.80 2.54
C GLY A 413 -6.90 -12.73 2.66
N GLY A 414 -7.62 -13.19 1.63
CA GLY A 414 -9.08 -13.04 1.52
C GLY A 414 -9.86 -14.35 1.51
N GLU A 415 -11.06 -14.33 2.07
CA GLU A 415 -12.04 -15.41 1.94
C GLU A 415 -13.41 -14.88 1.49
N TYR A 416 -14.21 -15.72 0.85
CA TYR A 416 -15.54 -15.34 0.38
C TYR A 416 -16.59 -16.44 0.62
N PHE A 417 -17.83 -15.99 0.62
CA PHE A 417 -19.05 -16.78 0.76
C PHE A 417 -19.97 -16.49 -0.42
N ILE A 418 -20.67 -17.50 -0.89
CA ILE A 418 -21.71 -17.37 -1.91
C ILE A 418 -23.06 -17.59 -1.22
N GLY A 419 -24.07 -16.80 -1.60
CA GLY A 419 -25.40 -16.92 -1.03
C GLY A 419 -26.41 -15.96 -1.64
N THR A 420 -27.34 -15.52 -0.81
CA THR A 420 -28.40 -14.55 -1.16
C THR A 420 -28.34 -13.35 -0.25
N PHE A 421 -28.77 -12.18 -0.75
CA PHE A 421 -28.93 -10.97 0.04
C PHE A 421 -30.28 -10.33 -0.29
N ASP A 422 -31.16 -10.24 0.72
CA ASP A 422 -32.51 -9.68 0.57
C ASP A 422 -32.55 -8.14 0.74
N GLY A 423 -31.37 -7.52 0.90
CA GLY A 423 -31.24 -6.11 1.26
C GLY A 423 -31.08 -5.83 2.73
N GLN A 424 -31.19 -6.84 3.58
CA GLN A 424 -30.98 -6.73 5.02
C GLN A 424 -29.98 -7.78 5.49
N THR A 425 -30.19 -9.03 5.12
CA THR A 425 -29.48 -10.20 5.63
C THR A 425 -28.81 -10.96 4.50
N PHE A 426 -27.52 -11.25 4.67
CA PHE A 426 -26.80 -12.19 3.81
C PHE A 426 -27.00 -13.61 4.35
N THR A 427 -27.57 -14.49 3.54
CA THR A 427 -27.75 -15.91 3.87
C THR A 427 -26.79 -16.74 3.01
N PRO A 428 -25.75 -17.34 3.60
CA PRO A 428 -24.77 -18.12 2.86
C PRO A 428 -25.36 -19.47 2.39
N ASP A 429 -24.96 -19.93 1.22
CA ASP A 429 -25.23 -21.31 0.77
C ASP A 429 -24.47 -22.33 1.66
N ALA A 430 -23.30 -21.93 2.19
CA ALA A 430 -22.51 -22.70 3.15
C ALA A 430 -21.68 -21.80 4.08
N LEU A 431 -21.48 -22.22 5.33
CA LEU A 431 -20.65 -21.49 6.31
C LEU A 431 -19.13 -21.71 6.14
N GLU A 432 -18.75 -22.70 5.33
CA GLU A 432 -17.36 -22.87 4.88
C GLU A 432 -17.09 -21.84 3.79
N SER A 433 -16.04 -21.06 3.96
CA SER A 433 -15.60 -20.05 3.00
C SER A 433 -14.74 -20.67 1.91
N GLN A 434 -14.50 -19.88 0.86
CA GLN A 434 -13.56 -20.19 -0.20
C GLN A 434 -12.47 -19.11 -0.25
N TRP A 435 -11.26 -19.47 -0.68
CA TRP A 435 -10.14 -18.54 -0.76
C TRP A 435 -10.26 -17.61 -1.97
N VAL A 436 -9.98 -16.33 -1.75
CA VAL A 436 -9.94 -15.32 -2.81
C VAL A 436 -8.70 -15.50 -3.69
N ASP A 437 -7.54 -15.81 -3.11
CA ASP A 437 -6.29 -16.07 -3.83
C ASP A 437 -5.48 -17.08 -3.01
N PHE A 438 -4.68 -17.90 -3.69
CA PHE A 438 -3.85 -18.94 -3.06
C PHE A 438 -2.39 -18.54 -2.92
N GLY A 439 -2.00 -17.37 -3.43
CA GLY A 439 -0.70 -16.74 -3.20
C GLY A 439 -0.68 -15.87 -1.96
N ARG A 440 0.50 -15.36 -1.61
CA ARG A 440 0.69 -14.59 -0.38
C ARG A 440 0.31 -13.11 -0.55
N ASP A 441 0.44 -12.57 -1.75
CA ASP A 441 0.45 -11.12 -1.98
C ASP A 441 -0.82 -10.64 -2.71
N PHE A 442 -2.00 -11.02 -2.24
CA PHE A 442 -3.28 -10.48 -2.70
C PHE A 442 -4.25 -10.27 -1.52
N TYR A 443 -4.29 -9.05 -1.01
CA TYR A 443 -5.07 -8.67 0.16
C TYR A 443 -5.88 -7.40 -0.11
N ALA A 444 -6.94 -7.16 0.68
CA ALA A 444 -7.82 -6.01 0.52
C ALA A 444 -8.46 -5.85 -0.89
N PRO A 445 -8.76 -6.92 -1.69
CA PRO A 445 -9.39 -6.71 -2.97
C PRO A 445 -10.82 -6.19 -2.80
N VAL A 446 -11.09 -5.01 -3.33
CA VAL A 446 -12.44 -4.42 -3.32
C VAL A 446 -12.83 -4.05 -4.74
N SER A 447 -14.14 -3.96 -5.00
CA SER A 447 -14.65 -3.67 -6.33
C SER A 447 -14.99 -2.21 -6.57
N TRP A 448 -14.81 -1.78 -7.82
CA TRP A 448 -15.30 -0.48 -8.29
C TRP A 448 -16.83 -0.38 -8.16
N SER A 449 -17.28 0.72 -7.58
CA SER A 449 -18.66 1.20 -7.68
C SER A 449 -18.88 1.87 -9.04
N ASP A 450 -20.13 1.93 -9.50
CA ASP A 450 -20.56 2.72 -10.66
C ASP A 450 -19.90 2.38 -12.01
N VAL A 451 -19.28 1.20 -12.16
CA VAL A 451 -18.90 0.66 -13.47
C VAL A 451 -20.17 0.60 -14.35
N PRO A 452 -20.17 1.16 -15.56
CA PRO A 452 -21.39 1.35 -16.33
C PRO A 452 -21.97 0.01 -16.76
N ALA A 453 -23.30 -0.09 -16.82
CA ALA A 453 -23.99 -1.32 -17.23
C ALA A 453 -23.61 -1.79 -18.64
N SER A 454 -23.10 -0.91 -19.51
CA SER A 454 -22.58 -1.24 -20.84
C SER A 454 -21.24 -2.00 -20.80
N ASP A 455 -20.47 -1.84 -19.73
CA ASP A 455 -19.29 -2.67 -19.44
C ASP A 455 -19.76 -3.97 -18.77
N GLY A 456 -20.55 -3.85 -17.70
CA GLY A 456 -21.21 -4.97 -17.04
C GLY A 456 -20.29 -5.88 -16.22
N ARG A 457 -18.97 -5.67 -16.23
CA ARG A 457 -18.03 -6.45 -15.43
C ARG A 457 -18.06 -6.05 -13.96
N ARG A 458 -17.76 -7.02 -13.09
CA ARG A 458 -17.33 -6.77 -11.71
C ARG A 458 -15.80 -6.81 -11.68
N LEU A 459 -15.18 -5.73 -11.25
CA LEU A 459 -13.74 -5.54 -11.32
C LEU A 459 -13.16 -5.43 -9.92
N TRP A 460 -12.18 -6.26 -9.60
CA TRP A 460 -11.37 -6.18 -8.37
C TRP A 460 -9.99 -5.63 -8.65
N ILE A 461 -9.41 -4.97 -7.66
CA ILE A 461 -7.96 -4.74 -7.56
C ILE A 461 -7.59 -4.91 -6.08
N GLY A 462 -6.47 -5.56 -5.81
CA GLY A 462 -6.01 -5.84 -4.44
C GLY A 462 -4.66 -5.22 -4.16
N TRP A 463 -4.37 -5.03 -2.88
CA TRP A 463 -3.02 -4.72 -2.40
C TRP A 463 -2.12 -5.93 -2.68
N MET A 464 -1.13 -5.73 -3.55
CA MET A 464 -0.15 -6.75 -3.91
C MET A 464 1.01 -6.74 -2.93
N ASN A 465 0.73 -7.17 -1.70
CA ASN A 465 1.67 -7.36 -0.61
C ASN A 465 1.01 -8.19 0.50
N ASN A 466 1.74 -8.45 1.58
CA ASN A 466 1.24 -9.21 2.72
C ASN A 466 1.71 -8.61 4.05
N TRP A 467 0.84 -8.49 5.04
CA TRP A 467 1.19 -7.88 6.33
C TRP A 467 2.41 -8.53 7.02
N GLU A 468 2.62 -9.84 6.87
CA GLU A 468 3.77 -10.55 7.45
C GLU A 468 5.09 -10.23 6.73
N THR A 469 5.06 -9.96 5.42
CA THR A 469 6.25 -9.74 4.57
C THR A 469 6.31 -8.33 3.95
N CYS A 470 5.54 -7.38 4.49
CA CYS A 470 5.29 -6.10 3.84
C CYS A 470 6.50 -5.17 3.73
N LEU A 471 7.49 -5.33 4.60
CA LEU A 471 8.75 -4.56 4.61
C LEU A 471 9.75 -5.12 3.59
N ASN A 472 9.32 -5.16 2.34
CA ASN A 472 10.09 -5.67 1.22
C ASN A 472 11.18 -4.67 0.74
N PRO A 473 12.17 -5.10 -0.06
CA PRO A 473 13.37 -4.31 -0.40
C PRO A 473 13.11 -3.28 -1.52
N THR A 474 12.03 -2.52 -1.42
CA THR A 474 11.67 -1.45 -2.36
C THR A 474 11.97 -0.06 -1.80
N TYR A 475 12.37 0.84 -2.70
CA TYR A 475 12.63 2.25 -2.43
C TYR A 475 12.56 3.04 -3.76
N PRO A 476 12.12 4.31 -3.79
CA PRO A 476 11.62 5.17 -2.70
C PRO A 476 10.14 4.94 -2.33
N TRP A 477 9.54 3.88 -2.86
CA TRP A 477 8.15 3.48 -2.66
C TRP A 477 8.07 2.15 -1.91
N ARG A 478 6.87 1.77 -1.49
CA ARG A 478 6.56 0.43 -1.01
C ARG A 478 5.13 0.05 -1.32
N SER A 479 4.99 -1.20 -1.75
CA SER A 479 3.74 -1.86 -2.13
C SER A 479 3.12 -1.41 -3.45
N ALA A 480 2.52 -2.38 -4.16
CA ALA A 480 1.84 -2.18 -5.42
C ALA A 480 0.37 -2.61 -5.29
N MET A 481 -0.44 -2.25 -6.27
CA MET A 481 -1.70 -2.95 -6.54
C MET A 481 -1.47 -4.12 -7.49
N SER A 482 -2.31 -5.14 -7.43
CA SER A 482 -2.36 -6.22 -8.43
C SER A 482 -2.77 -5.67 -9.81
N VAL A 483 -2.70 -6.49 -10.87
CA VAL A 483 -3.52 -6.16 -12.05
C VAL A 483 -5.00 -6.12 -11.65
N PRO A 484 -5.81 -5.26 -12.26
CA PRO A 484 -7.26 -5.34 -12.13
C PRO A 484 -7.75 -6.70 -12.67
N ARG A 485 -8.74 -7.27 -12.00
CA ARG A 485 -9.30 -8.60 -12.31
C ARG A 485 -10.78 -8.50 -12.58
N GLU A 486 -11.22 -9.09 -13.68
CA GLU A 486 -12.63 -9.41 -13.88
C GLU A 486 -13.01 -10.60 -13.00
N VAL A 487 -14.10 -10.43 -12.25
CA VAL A 487 -14.64 -11.41 -11.32
C VAL A 487 -15.94 -11.98 -11.89
N THR A 488 -15.98 -13.29 -12.07
CA THR A 488 -17.15 -14.02 -12.58
C THR A 488 -17.52 -15.16 -11.64
N LEU A 489 -18.71 -15.73 -11.80
CA LEU A 489 -19.17 -16.86 -11.01
C LEU A 489 -19.49 -18.05 -11.92
N ARG A 490 -18.90 -19.21 -11.64
CA ARG A 490 -19.01 -20.41 -12.48
C ARG A 490 -19.23 -21.67 -11.67
N ARG A 491 -19.80 -22.71 -12.29
CA ARG A 491 -19.80 -24.06 -11.72
C ARG A 491 -18.54 -24.84 -12.10
N ILE A 492 -17.67 -25.07 -11.12
CA ILE A 492 -16.49 -25.93 -11.25
C ILE A 492 -16.74 -27.21 -10.47
N GLN A 493 -16.75 -28.35 -11.17
CA GLN A 493 -17.10 -29.66 -10.60
C GLN A 493 -18.42 -29.65 -9.80
N GLY A 494 -19.42 -28.92 -10.31
CA GLY A 494 -20.75 -28.80 -9.70
C GLY A 494 -20.86 -27.77 -8.56
N ARG A 495 -19.75 -27.24 -8.05
CA ARG A 495 -19.73 -26.20 -7.00
C ARG A 495 -19.59 -24.81 -7.61
N LEU A 496 -20.33 -23.84 -7.08
CA LEU A 496 -20.14 -22.44 -7.47
C LEU A 496 -18.82 -21.92 -6.91
N ARG A 497 -18.02 -21.33 -7.80
CA ARG A 497 -16.74 -20.70 -7.47
C ARG A 497 -16.64 -19.36 -8.16
N LEU A 498 -16.00 -18.43 -7.47
CA LEU A 498 -15.54 -17.19 -8.04
C LEU A 498 -14.36 -17.49 -8.97
N CYS A 499 -14.37 -16.92 -10.17
CA CYS A 499 -13.29 -17.02 -11.14
C CYS A 499 -12.73 -15.63 -11.45
N GLN A 500 -11.41 -15.50 -11.47
CA GLN A 500 -10.70 -14.24 -11.69
C GLN A 500 -9.84 -14.31 -12.94
N ASN A 501 -9.92 -13.30 -13.81
CA ASN A 501 -9.00 -13.16 -14.94
C ASN A 501 -8.49 -11.72 -15.02
N PRO A 502 -7.25 -11.47 -15.48
CA PRO A 502 -6.77 -10.13 -15.77
C PRO A 502 -7.71 -9.40 -16.73
N VAL A 503 -7.90 -8.11 -16.51
CA VAL A 503 -8.70 -7.27 -17.41
C VAL A 503 -8.16 -7.29 -18.85
N ALA A 504 -9.06 -7.25 -19.82
CA ALA A 504 -8.72 -7.34 -21.24
C ALA A 504 -7.85 -6.17 -21.73
N GLU A 505 -7.89 -5.04 -21.02
CA GLU A 505 -7.11 -3.84 -21.22
C GLU A 505 -5.61 -4.13 -21.19
N LEU A 506 -5.15 -5.15 -20.44
CA LEU A 506 -3.72 -5.55 -20.39
C LEU A 506 -3.16 -5.86 -21.78
N LYS A 507 -4.02 -6.29 -22.72
CA LYS A 507 -3.65 -6.56 -24.12
C LYS A 507 -3.10 -5.33 -24.84
N MET A 508 -3.44 -4.11 -24.38
CA MET A 508 -2.92 -2.86 -24.93
C MET A 508 -1.41 -2.72 -24.78
N LEU A 509 -0.83 -3.42 -23.80
CA LEU A 509 0.61 -3.38 -23.52
C LEU A 509 1.40 -4.43 -24.30
N ARG A 510 0.74 -5.36 -24.99
CA ARG A 510 1.41 -6.47 -25.68
C ARG A 510 2.33 -5.97 -26.79
N GLY A 511 3.60 -6.35 -26.70
CA GLY A 511 4.59 -6.22 -27.75
C GLY A 511 4.57 -7.41 -28.72
N GLU A 512 5.73 -7.69 -29.31
CA GLU A 512 5.89 -8.76 -30.30
C GLU A 512 5.65 -10.16 -29.70
N LEU A 513 4.81 -10.94 -30.35
CA LEU A 513 4.41 -12.26 -29.88
C LEU A 513 5.45 -13.34 -30.21
N THR A 514 5.97 -13.99 -29.17
CA THR A 514 6.72 -15.25 -29.30
C THR A 514 5.77 -16.44 -29.14
N LYS A 515 5.76 -17.35 -30.13
CA LYS A 515 4.92 -18.56 -30.13
C LYS A 515 5.76 -19.81 -29.94
N VAL A 516 5.34 -20.67 -29.02
CA VAL A 516 5.82 -22.06 -28.90
C VAL A 516 4.63 -22.98 -29.08
N ARG A 517 4.79 -24.06 -29.85
CA ARG A 517 3.72 -24.98 -30.21
C ARG A 517 4.22 -26.41 -30.15
N ASP A 518 3.34 -27.30 -29.71
CA ASP A 518 3.51 -28.76 -29.74
C ASP A 518 4.92 -29.23 -29.33
N MET A 519 5.34 -28.81 -28.13
CA MET A 519 6.64 -29.15 -27.59
C MET A 519 6.51 -30.29 -26.58
N GLN A 520 7.25 -31.38 -26.80
CA GLN A 520 7.41 -32.44 -25.82
C GLN A 520 8.36 -31.97 -24.72
N LEU A 521 7.86 -31.91 -23.49
CA LEU A 521 8.67 -31.61 -22.31
C LEU A 521 9.15 -32.92 -21.68
N LYS A 522 10.41 -32.90 -21.26
CA LYS A 522 11.14 -33.99 -20.59
C LYS A 522 11.82 -33.43 -19.34
N ASN A 523 12.62 -34.25 -18.65
CA ASN A 523 13.38 -33.91 -17.43
C ASN A 523 14.47 -32.81 -17.59
N SER A 524 14.37 -31.92 -18.58
CA SER A 524 15.30 -30.82 -18.83
C SER A 524 14.54 -29.54 -19.16
N ALA A 525 14.96 -28.42 -18.59
CA ALA A 525 14.41 -27.11 -18.92
C ALA A 525 14.77 -26.70 -20.36
N THR A 526 13.82 -26.12 -21.08
CA THR A 526 13.99 -25.66 -22.47
C THR A 526 13.74 -24.15 -22.54
N PRO A 527 14.75 -23.33 -22.87
CA PRO A 527 14.59 -21.88 -22.95
C PRO A 527 13.62 -21.45 -24.07
N ALA A 528 12.81 -20.44 -23.79
CA ALA A 528 12.06 -19.71 -24.80
C ALA A 528 12.95 -18.65 -25.47
N ALA A 529 12.70 -18.34 -26.74
CA ALA A 529 13.42 -17.30 -27.48
C ALA A 529 12.87 -15.89 -27.15
N VAL A 530 12.84 -15.54 -25.87
CA VAL A 530 12.36 -14.26 -25.35
C VAL A 530 13.14 -13.87 -24.10
N LYS A 531 13.33 -12.57 -23.90
CA LYS A 531 14.00 -12.00 -22.73
C LYS A 531 13.29 -10.75 -22.22
N GLY A 532 13.42 -10.48 -20.93
CA GLY A 532 12.80 -9.35 -20.24
C GLY A 532 12.34 -9.70 -18.82
N GLN A 533 11.78 -8.73 -18.12
CA GLN A 533 11.23 -8.91 -16.76
C GLN A 533 9.73 -8.56 -16.69
N GLN A 534 9.06 -8.50 -17.84
CA GLN A 534 7.67 -8.08 -17.95
C GLN A 534 6.98 -8.83 -19.10
N PHE A 535 6.07 -9.74 -18.75
CA PHE A 535 5.45 -10.65 -19.72
C PHE A 535 3.99 -10.91 -19.41
N GLU A 536 3.22 -11.18 -20.46
CA GLU A 536 2.02 -11.99 -20.39
C GLU A 536 2.30 -13.33 -21.08
N ILE A 537 2.06 -14.43 -20.38
CA ILE A 537 2.24 -15.79 -20.89
C ILE A 537 0.91 -16.52 -20.80
N VAL A 538 0.46 -17.09 -21.92
CA VAL A 538 -0.70 -17.98 -21.95
C VAL A 538 -0.22 -19.33 -22.46
N ALA A 539 -0.20 -20.33 -21.58
CA ALA A 539 0.29 -21.67 -21.88
C ALA A 539 -0.78 -22.74 -21.64
N GLU A 540 -0.93 -23.67 -22.57
CA GLU A 540 -1.80 -24.84 -22.47
C GLU A 540 -0.97 -26.11 -22.52
N PHE A 541 -1.16 -26.97 -21.52
CA PHE A 541 -0.43 -28.22 -21.37
C PHE A 541 -1.38 -29.40 -21.43
N GLU A 542 -0.94 -30.48 -22.06
CA GLU A 542 -1.53 -31.80 -21.91
C GLU A 542 -0.83 -32.55 -20.77
N VAL A 543 -1.62 -33.06 -19.84
CA VAL A 543 -1.15 -33.84 -18.69
C VAL A 543 -0.68 -35.21 -19.16
N GLY A 544 0.62 -35.46 -18.96
CA GLY A 544 1.31 -36.73 -19.22
C GLY A 544 1.66 -37.47 -17.92
N SER A 545 2.83 -38.09 -17.88
CA SER A 545 3.34 -38.85 -16.73
C SER A 545 4.16 -38.02 -15.74
N ALA A 546 4.51 -36.77 -16.09
CA ALA A 546 5.31 -35.89 -15.26
C ALA A 546 4.69 -35.67 -13.86
N ARG A 547 5.54 -35.64 -12.83
CA ARG A 547 5.16 -35.26 -11.46
C ARG A 547 4.75 -33.79 -11.40
N GLU A 548 5.46 -32.95 -12.14
CA GLU A 548 5.17 -31.52 -12.30
C GLU A 548 5.64 -31.04 -13.66
N PHE A 549 5.00 -30.01 -14.18
CA PHE A 549 5.40 -29.33 -15.42
C PHE A 549 4.93 -27.88 -15.39
N GLY A 550 5.55 -27.03 -16.20
CA GLY A 550 5.17 -25.63 -16.27
C GLY A 550 6.21 -24.73 -16.92
N VAL A 551 6.31 -23.52 -16.37
CA VAL A 551 7.16 -22.42 -16.85
C VAL A 551 8.01 -21.89 -15.70
N HIS A 552 9.33 -21.80 -15.91
CA HIS A 552 10.18 -20.94 -15.10
C HIS A 552 10.17 -19.53 -15.70
N VAL A 553 9.99 -18.52 -14.87
CA VAL A 553 10.08 -17.11 -15.27
C VAL A 553 11.16 -16.42 -14.45
N LEU A 554 11.67 -15.31 -14.99
CA LEU A 554 12.73 -14.51 -14.36
C LEU A 554 13.96 -15.40 -14.07
N THR A 555 14.36 -16.19 -15.07
CA THR A 555 15.53 -17.09 -14.93
C THR A 555 16.83 -16.35 -15.23
N GLY A 556 17.85 -16.57 -14.42
CA GLY A 556 19.19 -16.02 -14.63
C GLY A 556 20.11 -16.23 -13.44
N ALA A 557 21.40 -16.51 -13.70
CA ALA A 557 22.42 -16.71 -12.65
C ALA A 557 22.01 -17.68 -11.51
N GLY A 558 21.18 -18.69 -11.81
CA GLY A 558 20.67 -19.67 -10.83
C GLY A 558 19.39 -19.25 -10.08
N GLN A 559 18.89 -18.03 -10.30
CA GLN A 559 17.58 -17.56 -9.86
C GLN A 559 16.48 -18.00 -10.84
N MET A 560 15.27 -18.22 -10.30
CA MET A 560 14.04 -18.49 -11.05
C MET A 560 12.82 -18.43 -10.12
N THR A 561 11.67 -18.13 -10.70
CA THR A 561 10.35 -18.39 -10.11
C THR A 561 9.67 -19.49 -10.91
N ILE A 562 9.22 -20.55 -10.24
CA ILE A 562 8.63 -21.73 -10.88
C ILE A 562 7.11 -21.61 -10.81
N VAL A 563 6.46 -21.61 -11.98
CA VAL A 563 5.00 -21.66 -12.10
C VAL A 563 4.63 -22.99 -12.74
N GLY A 564 3.79 -23.79 -12.09
CA GLY A 564 3.52 -25.12 -12.61
C GLY A 564 2.26 -25.79 -12.10
N TYR A 565 2.02 -26.98 -12.61
CA TYR A 565 0.96 -27.88 -12.18
C TYR A 565 1.55 -29.14 -11.58
N ASP A 566 1.07 -29.51 -10.39
CA ASP A 566 1.44 -30.68 -9.63
C ASP A 566 0.42 -31.80 -9.85
N THR A 567 0.81 -32.85 -10.58
CA THR A 567 -0.16 -33.88 -11.03
C THR A 567 -0.67 -34.78 -9.90
N ARG A 568 0.11 -34.97 -8.84
CA ARG A 568 -0.26 -35.80 -7.68
C ARG A 568 -1.20 -35.06 -6.73
N ALA A 569 -0.93 -33.78 -6.46
CA ALA A 569 -1.77 -32.96 -5.61
C ALA A 569 -2.99 -32.40 -6.37
N SER A 570 -2.93 -32.36 -7.70
CA SER A 570 -3.89 -31.69 -8.57
C SER A 570 -3.98 -30.18 -8.29
N GLU A 571 -2.81 -29.55 -8.22
CA GLU A 571 -2.66 -28.17 -7.79
C GLU A 571 -1.88 -27.33 -8.80
N LEU A 572 -2.36 -26.12 -9.05
CA LEU A 572 -1.54 -25.01 -9.55
C LEU A 572 -0.61 -24.55 -8.43
N PHE A 573 0.62 -24.18 -8.76
CA PHE A 573 1.55 -23.60 -7.78
C PHE A 573 2.47 -22.53 -8.35
N VAL A 574 2.96 -21.69 -7.45
CA VAL A 574 4.10 -20.79 -7.63
C VAL A 574 5.13 -21.11 -6.55
N ASP A 575 6.37 -21.36 -6.94
CA ASP A 575 7.51 -21.52 -6.04
C ASP A 575 8.51 -20.40 -6.28
N ARG A 576 8.67 -19.54 -5.27
CA ARG A 576 9.55 -18.38 -5.30
C ARG A 576 10.77 -18.55 -4.41
N GLY A 577 11.10 -19.77 -3.98
CA GLY A 577 12.21 -20.06 -3.08
C GLY A 577 13.60 -19.69 -3.63
N LYS A 578 13.72 -19.48 -4.94
CA LYS A 578 14.94 -19.03 -5.63
C LYS A 578 14.72 -17.79 -6.51
N SER A 579 13.72 -16.98 -6.18
CA SER A 579 13.27 -15.85 -7.00
C SER A 579 14.12 -14.57 -6.90
N GLY A 580 15.30 -14.65 -6.28
CA GLY A 580 16.21 -13.53 -6.04
C GLY A 580 16.37 -13.21 -4.56
N ILE A 581 16.13 -11.95 -4.16
CA ILE A 581 16.19 -11.52 -2.76
C ILE A 581 15.00 -12.12 -2.00
N VAL A 582 15.26 -13.10 -1.13
CA VAL A 582 14.22 -13.83 -0.39
C VAL A 582 14.46 -13.88 1.13
N ASP A 583 15.61 -13.39 1.60
CA ASP A 583 16.10 -13.52 2.97
C ASP A 583 15.71 -12.34 3.88
N PHE A 584 15.09 -11.29 3.33
CA PHE A 584 14.59 -10.15 4.10
C PHE A 584 13.48 -10.55 5.09
N HIS A 585 12.79 -11.68 4.86
CA HIS A 585 11.86 -12.26 5.82
C HIS A 585 11.79 -13.80 5.71
N LYS A 586 11.81 -14.49 6.86
CA LYS A 586 11.84 -15.97 6.93
C LYS A 586 10.67 -16.68 6.24
N SER A 587 9.50 -16.02 6.20
CA SER A 587 8.27 -16.58 5.61
C SER A 587 8.09 -16.22 4.13
N PHE A 588 9.05 -15.51 3.52
CA PHE A 588 8.92 -15.07 2.13
C PHE A 588 9.24 -16.20 1.15
N ALA A 589 10.39 -16.85 1.28
CA ALA A 589 10.76 -18.00 0.45
C ALA A 589 9.78 -19.17 0.67
N GLY A 590 9.21 -19.69 -0.41
CA GLY A 590 8.29 -20.82 -0.32
C GLY A 590 7.52 -21.11 -1.60
N ARG A 591 6.69 -22.14 -1.49
CA ARG A 591 5.76 -22.59 -2.52
C ARG A 591 4.33 -22.38 -2.04
N HIS A 592 3.53 -21.73 -2.87
CA HIS A 592 2.10 -21.53 -2.66
C HIS A 592 1.32 -22.28 -3.73
N ALA A 593 0.18 -22.86 -3.34
CA ALA A 593 -0.54 -23.78 -4.20
C ALA A 593 -2.05 -23.72 -3.96
N GLY A 594 -2.82 -23.98 -5.00
CA GLY A 594 -4.27 -24.07 -4.96
C GLY A 594 -4.78 -25.15 -5.92
N PRO A 595 -5.97 -25.72 -5.68
CA PRO A 595 -6.51 -26.78 -6.52
C PRO A 595 -6.70 -26.29 -7.96
N LEU A 596 -6.46 -27.12 -8.97
CA LEU A 596 -6.79 -26.79 -10.35
C LEU A 596 -7.35 -28.01 -11.07
N THR A 597 -8.50 -27.83 -11.71
CA THR A 597 -9.17 -28.93 -12.41
C THR A 597 -8.46 -29.25 -13.73
N VAL A 598 -8.32 -30.54 -14.03
CA VAL A 598 -7.89 -31.00 -15.37
C VAL A 598 -9.12 -31.20 -16.23
N GLU A 599 -9.19 -30.50 -17.36
CA GLU A 599 -10.28 -30.60 -18.33
C GLU A 599 -9.77 -31.20 -19.63
N ASN A 600 -10.36 -32.31 -20.10
CA ASN A 600 -9.94 -32.99 -21.33
C ASN A 600 -8.43 -33.33 -21.35
N ARG A 601 -7.89 -33.74 -20.18
CA ARG A 601 -6.45 -33.98 -19.94
C ARG A 601 -5.58 -32.73 -20.08
N ARG A 602 -6.14 -31.53 -19.96
CA ARG A 602 -5.40 -30.27 -20.12
C ARG A 602 -5.56 -29.35 -18.92
N VAL A 603 -4.56 -28.51 -18.77
CA VAL A 603 -4.56 -27.35 -17.88
C VAL A 603 -4.06 -26.15 -18.66
N ARG A 604 -4.65 -24.98 -18.40
CA ARG A 604 -4.22 -23.71 -19.00
C ARG A 604 -3.72 -22.78 -17.91
N LEU A 605 -2.57 -22.15 -18.13
CA LEU A 605 -1.96 -21.18 -17.24
C LEU A 605 -1.91 -19.83 -17.94
N HIS A 606 -2.49 -18.79 -17.33
CA HIS A 606 -2.33 -17.40 -17.73
C HIS A 606 -1.48 -16.70 -16.67
N ILE A 607 -0.23 -16.37 -17.03
CA ILE A 607 0.80 -15.84 -16.13
C ILE A 607 1.07 -14.39 -16.52
N VAL A 608 1.00 -13.49 -15.56
CA VAL A 608 1.41 -12.09 -15.70
C VAL A 608 2.65 -11.90 -14.84
N VAL A 609 3.75 -11.49 -15.47
CA VAL A 609 5.04 -11.26 -14.83
C VAL A 609 5.37 -9.77 -14.94
N ASP A 610 5.75 -9.17 -13.84
CA ASP A 610 6.35 -7.83 -13.80
C ASP A 610 7.66 -7.89 -13.00
N ARG A 611 8.41 -6.79 -12.96
CA ARG A 611 9.77 -6.72 -12.38
C ARG A 611 9.88 -7.22 -10.95
N SER A 612 8.78 -7.23 -10.20
CA SER A 612 8.74 -7.74 -8.83
C SER A 612 7.48 -8.54 -8.49
N SER A 613 6.79 -9.11 -9.49
CA SER A 613 5.58 -9.89 -9.23
C SER A 613 5.33 -10.99 -10.26
N VAL A 614 4.64 -12.03 -9.80
CA VAL A 614 4.08 -13.11 -10.63
C VAL A 614 2.62 -13.35 -10.19
N GLU A 615 1.69 -13.12 -11.10
CA GLU A 615 0.26 -13.43 -10.95
C GLU A 615 -0.13 -14.56 -11.91
N VAL A 616 -0.78 -15.61 -11.40
CA VAL A 616 -1.13 -16.79 -12.19
C VAL A 616 -2.60 -17.13 -12.07
N PHE A 617 -3.26 -17.33 -13.20
CA PHE A 617 -4.68 -17.69 -13.30
C PHE A 617 -4.82 -19.03 -14.03
N GLY A 618 -5.33 -20.02 -13.32
CA GLY A 618 -5.55 -21.37 -13.83
C GLY A 618 -6.88 -21.50 -14.59
N ASN A 619 -6.84 -22.16 -15.73
CA ASN A 619 -7.96 -22.41 -16.63
C ASN A 619 -8.71 -21.13 -17.03
N GLN A 620 -9.94 -20.97 -16.54
CA GLN A 620 -10.81 -19.81 -16.75
C GLN A 620 -10.83 -18.90 -15.51
N GLY A 621 -9.77 -18.96 -14.70
CA GLY A 621 -9.62 -18.15 -13.50
C GLY A 621 -10.12 -18.82 -12.21
N GLU A 622 -10.38 -20.13 -12.22
CA GLU A 622 -10.92 -20.85 -11.06
C GLU A 622 -9.98 -20.85 -9.85
N THR A 623 -8.68 -20.65 -10.11
CA THR A 623 -7.63 -20.54 -9.10
C THR A 623 -6.66 -19.44 -9.52
N ALA A 624 -6.41 -18.51 -8.60
CA ALA A 624 -5.45 -17.43 -8.74
C ALA A 624 -4.35 -17.56 -7.68
N ILE A 625 -3.10 -17.27 -8.06
CA ILE A 625 -1.94 -17.20 -7.16
C ILE A 625 -1.18 -15.91 -7.46
N THR A 626 -1.00 -15.07 -6.45
CA THR A 626 -0.26 -13.81 -6.55
C THR A 626 0.91 -13.78 -5.58
N ASP A 627 2.11 -13.57 -6.10
CA ASP A 627 3.31 -13.46 -5.30
C ASP A 627 4.24 -12.36 -5.78
N LEU A 628 4.77 -11.59 -4.83
CA LEU A 628 5.94 -10.74 -5.04
C LEU A 628 7.19 -11.60 -5.21
N VAL A 629 8.14 -11.08 -6.00
CA VAL A 629 9.46 -11.66 -6.26
C VAL A 629 10.49 -10.53 -6.38
N PHE A 630 11.77 -10.77 -6.13
CA PHE A 630 12.80 -9.72 -6.18
C PHE A 630 14.05 -10.19 -6.94
N PRO A 631 13.93 -10.43 -8.26
CA PRO A 631 14.99 -11.01 -9.09
C PRO A 631 16.10 -10.00 -9.40
N ASP A 632 17.32 -10.49 -9.63
CA ASP A 632 18.41 -9.64 -10.15
C ASP A 632 18.06 -9.11 -11.55
N ALA A 633 18.63 -7.96 -11.95
CA ALA A 633 18.39 -7.36 -13.25
C ALA A 633 18.73 -8.28 -14.45
N GLY A 634 19.63 -9.26 -14.25
CA GLY A 634 20.02 -10.26 -15.26
C GLY A 634 19.11 -11.50 -15.31
N SER A 635 18.13 -11.59 -14.42
CA SER A 635 17.16 -12.68 -14.36
C SER A 635 15.99 -12.36 -15.28
N ASP A 636 16.23 -12.55 -16.59
CA ASP A 636 15.41 -12.07 -17.69
C ASP A 636 14.88 -13.19 -18.61
N GLY A 637 15.10 -14.46 -18.23
CA GLY A 637 14.74 -15.62 -19.05
C GLY A 637 13.37 -16.22 -18.75
N VAL A 638 12.89 -17.02 -19.70
CA VAL A 638 11.71 -17.88 -19.59
C VAL A 638 12.08 -19.29 -20.07
N GLU A 639 11.71 -20.33 -19.33
CA GLU A 639 12.00 -21.72 -19.66
C GLU A 639 10.79 -22.62 -19.44
N PHE A 640 10.61 -23.65 -20.26
CA PHE A 640 9.59 -24.68 -20.07
C PHE A 640 10.20 -25.93 -19.45
N TYR A 641 9.48 -26.60 -18.56
CA TYR A 641 10.01 -27.77 -17.88
C TYR A 641 8.96 -28.86 -17.63
N ALA A 642 9.43 -30.09 -17.49
CA ALA A 642 8.73 -31.19 -16.85
C ALA A 642 9.72 -31.91 -15.90
N ARG A 643 9.22 -32.44 -14.78
CA ARG A 643 10.03 -33.19 -13.80
C ARG A 643 9.42 -34.57 -13.57
N GLU A 644 10.32 -35.55 -13.43
CA GLU A 644 9.99 -36.96 -13.16
C GLU A 644 8.96 -37.54 -14.14
N GLY A 645 9.12 -37.25 -15.42
CA GLY A 645 8.27 -37.76 -16.49
C GLY A 645 8.05 -36.75 -17.61
N ASP A 646 7.04 -37.02 -18.42
CA ASP A 646 6.78 -36.28 -19.64
C ASP A 646 5.46 -35.51 -19.56
N ALA A 647 5.44 -34.32 -20.16
CA ALA A 647 4.23 -33.53 -20.40
C ALA A 647 4.34 -32.88 -21.79
N ARG A 648 3.22 -32.43 -22.36
CA ARG A 648 3.24 -31.80 -23.68
C ARG A 648 2.75 -30.37 -23.58
N LEU A 649 3.59 -29.40 -23.96
CA LEU A 649 3.15 -28.03 -24.15
C LEU A 649 2.44 -27.94 -25.51
N ILE A 650 1.11 -27.84 -25.48
CA ILE A 650 0.29 -27.75 -26.70
C ILE A 650 0.52 -26.40 -27.37
N SER A 651 0.41 -25.34 -26.59
CA SER A 651 0.64 -23.98 -27.06
C SER A 651 1.14 -23.08 -25.93
N CYS A 652 2.03 -22.15 -26.26
CA CYS A 652 2.41 -21.04 -25.41
C CYS A 652 2.55 -19.78 -26.25
N ASP A 653 1.84 -18.73 -25.84
CA ASP A 653 2.00 -17.38 -26.36
C ASP A 653 2.63 -16.50 -25.29
N ILE A 654 3.73 -15.84 -25.64
CA ILE A 654 4.45 -14.93 -24.75
C ILE A 654 4.50 -13.56 -25.40
N TRP A 655 3.95 -12.56 -24.71
CA TRP A 655 4.07 -11.16 -25.08
C TRP A 655 4.94 -10.43 -24.05
N PRO A 656 6.01 -9.73 -24.44
CA PRO A 656 6.57 -8.71 -23.58
C PRO A 656 5.53 -7.60 -23.40
N LEU A 657 5.38 -7.07 -22.20
CA LEU A 657 4.45 -5.97 -21.93
C LEU A 657 5.19 -4.64 -21.90
N ALA A 658 4.63 -3.59 -22.51
CA ALA A 658 5.15 -2.23 -22.41
C ALA A 658 4.95 -1.67 -21.00
N SER A 659 5.83 -0.76 -20.57
CA SER A 659 5.59 -0.01 -19.34
C SER A 659 4.52 1.05 -19.56
N VAL A 660 3.65 1.24 -18.57
CA VAL A 660 2.65 2.33 -18.53
C VAL A 660 3.25 3.66 -18.07
N TRP A 661 4.50 3.63 -17.58
CA TRP A 661 5.22 4.81 -17.11
C TRP A 661 6.06 5.38 -18.26
N THR A 662 5.75 6.61 -18.66
CA THR A 662 6.54 7.38 -19.62
C THR A 662 7.09 8.63 -18.94
N LYS A 663 8.22 9.15 -19.45
CA LYS A 663 8.76 10.44 -19.01
C LYS A 663 7.96 11.59 -19.58
#